data_AF-W9NE79-F1
#
_entry.id   AF-W9NE79-F1
#
_cell.length_a   1.000
_cell.length_b   1.000
_cell.length_c   1.000
_cell.angle_alpha   90.00
_cell.angle_beta   90.00
_cell.angle_gamma   90.00
#
_symmetry.space_group_name_H-M   'P 1'
#
loop_
_entity.id
_entity.type
_entity.pdbx_description
1 polymer ?
#
loop_
_entity_poly.entity_id
_entity_poly.type
_entity_poly.pdbx_seq_one_letter_code
_entity_poly.pdbx_strand_id
1 'polypeptide(L)'
;MFFGVINYDKPSRIVPLEGDPQSERGGVTGRRILACLQSYLPGLVEEGETFQHDNARTFKAKIVQEWLLPWARRHGVSLIDWPPYSPDLNPIENIWKVLKKQICKTYPEIAAYPKSAAALARLIEAAEELWSEVEDEVVKNPVLRCLVQFHPLASVITTIFASLPKHQHRQGILTMTSKRKSAGSHRPLPAPEQHGAPRRSSRRLKDVATNSTTINEQSSDKMGSGSTVDANSPNDQISSRKTNVIGDIGESVEEAMRELSEMEYKLQNATRKERLAVEASDLHVEEDDNVTSDIRSKIHSSEKEILPTTRMKMADRVERAPLGGHEAELAMTGSIDIEYNEGLYQVANRPPPVNSDRLPLPWSGRLGYACLNTYLRNANPPIFSSRTCPPASILERGQKYVQELGLANARDIIKMIQWNHKYGINFMRLSSGMFPFASHEEYGYPLAPFAADVLAEAGRVAAELGHRLTMHPGQFTQIGSPRKEVVAAAVRELDYHDEMLSLLKLPEQMDRDAVMVLHMGRVYGGKEATLNRFRESYAKLSDSVKRRLVLENDDVAWSVHDLLPICEELNIPLVLDYHHHNIIFDPCVREGTKDIIRLYDRIKKTWTRKRITQKMHYSEQTASAVSPRDRRKHSARVKTLPPCDPDMDLMIEAKDKEQAVFELMRTFKLPGWDSFNDIVPYEREDEPRKAVKKKAKEGKKNTNADGDIEIPERIVSTEDFAMGGPNNRVYWPEGMEDWLRPKTDRL
;
A
#
# COMPACT_ATOMS: atom_id res chain seq x y z
N MET A 1 6.23 18.07 17.67
CA MET A 1 6.45 18.28 16.21
C MET A 1 7.79 19.00 16.08
N PHE A 2 8.35 19.16 14.88
CA PHE A 2 9.51 20.02 14.62
C PHE A 2 9.31 20.87 13.35
N PHE A 3 10.12 21.91 13.20
CA PHE A 3 10.31 22.70 11.98
C PHE A 3 11.81 22.73 11.64
N GLY A 4 12.19 22.50 10.38
CA GLY A 4 13.60 22.47 9.98
C GLY A 4 13.81 22.70 8.48
N VAL A 5 14.84 23.47 8.15
CA VAL A 5 15.22 23.87 6.79
C VAL A 5 16.49 23.12 6.38
N ILE A 6 16.61 22.80 5.10
CA ILE A 6 17.84 22.34 4.47
C ILE A 6 18.07 23.19 3.22
N ASN A 7 19.17 23.94 3.22
CA ASN A 7 19.70 24.60 2.02
C ASN A 7 20.96 23.84 1.56
N TYR A 8 21.49 24.19 0.38
CA TYR A 8 22.59 23.49 -0.29
C TYR A 8 23.86 23.36 0.57
N ASP A 9 24.19 24.40 1.35
CA ASP A 9 25.43 24.47 2.14
C ASP A 9 25.30 24.00 3.60
N LYS A 10 24.08 23.81 4.14
CA LYS A 10 23.82 23.31 5.52
C LYS A 10 22.32 23.18 5.86
N PRO A 11 21.96 22.33 6.84
CA PRO A 11 20.69 22.43 7.57
C PRO A 11 20.64 23.68 8.48
N SER A 12 19.43 24.19 8.77
CA SER A 12 19.20 25.21 9.81
C SER A 12 19.28 24.61 11.22
N ARG A 13 19.02 25.41 12.27
CA ARG A 13 18.51 24.82 13.53
C ARG A 13 17.16 24.13 13.28
N ILE A 14 16.94 22.97 13.88
CA ILE A 14 15.61 22.35 14.02
C ILE A 14 14.92 22.90 15.26
N VAL A 15 13.64 23.26 15.16
CA VAL A 15 12.87 23.91 16.22
C VAL A 15 11.75 22.98 16.70
N PRO A 16 11.66 22.62 17.99
CA PRO A 16 10.55 21.84 18.50
C PRO A 16 9.24 22.64 18.47
N LEU A 17 8.26 22.11 17.73
CA LEU A 17 6.89 22.61 17.66
C LEU A 17 6.02 21.88 18.69
N GLU A 18 5.68 22.60 19.75
CA GLU A 18 4.69 22.25 20.75
C GLU A 18 3.25 22.24 20.20
N GLY A 19 2.34 21.53 20.88
CA GLY A 19 0.90 21.63 20.64
C GLY A 19 0.36 23.05 20.83
N ASP A 20 -0.73 23.38 20.15
CA ASP A 20 -1.47 24.63 20.37
C ASP A 20 -2.31 24.50 21.66
N PRO A 21 -2.06 25.31 22.72
CA PRO A 21 -2.84 25.25 23.96
C PRO A 21 -4.30 25.68 23.76
N GLN A 22 -4.61 26.37 22.67
CA GLN A 22 -5.96 26.76 22.25
C GLN A 22 -6.55 25.77 21.22
N SER A 23 -6.01 24.56 21.11
CA SER A 23 -6.62 23.44 20.37
C SER A 23 -7.18 22.42 21.36
N GLU A 24 -8.47 22.10 21.22
CA GLU A 24 -9.17 21.08 22.02
C GLU A 24 -8.47 19.72 22.07
N ARG A 25 -7.70 19.41 21.02
CA ARG A 25 -7.01 18.12 20.83
C ARG A 25 -5.49 18.22 21.05
N GLY A 26 -4.99 19.37 21.56
CA GLY A 26 -3.57 19.62 21.83
C GLY A 26 -2.63 19.52 20.62
N GLY A 27 -3.19 19.51 19.40
CA GLY A 27 -2.42 19.35 18.17
C GLY A 27 -1.71 20.64 17.73
N VAL A 28 -0.76 20.53 16.81
CA VAL A 28 -0.15 21.73 16.19
C VAL A 28 -1.08 22.25 15.10
N THR A 29 -1.52 23.50 15.23
CA THR A 29 -2.45 24.15 14.31
C THR A 29 -1.72 25.08 13.33
N GLY A 30 -2.47 25.63 12.36
CA GLY A 30 -1.99 26.72 11.52
C GLY A 30 -1.51 27.95 12.31
N ARG A 31 -1.97 28.20 13.54
CA ARG A 31 -1.49 29.31 14.39
C ARG A 31 -0.04 29.08 14.83
N ARG A 32 0.27 27.88 15.32
CA ARG A 32 1.63 27.48 15.72
C ARG A 32 2.58 27.47 14.51
N ILE A 33 2.11 27.03 13.33
CA ILE A 33 2.89 27.10 12.09
C ILE A 33 3.14 28.55 11.65
N LEU A 34 2.11 29.41 11.65
CA LEU A 34 2.24 30.82 11.29
C LEU A 34 3.28 31.54 12.17
N ALA A 35 3.20 31.37 13.48
CA ALA A 35 4.16 31.97 14.41
C ALA A 35 5.59 31.48 14.15
N CYS A 36 5.77 30.19 13.89
CA CYS A 36 7.09 29.62 13.56
C CYS A 36 7.65 30.20 12.24
N LEU A 37 6.84 30.25 11.18
CA LEU A 37 7.25 30.86 9.91
C LEU A 37 7.59 32.35 10.10
N GLN A 38 6.80 33.09 10.87
CA GLN A 38 7.07 34.51 11.18
C GLN A 38 8.39 34.73 11.93
N SER A 39 8.75 33.84 12.86
CA SER A 39 9.99 33.97 13.64
C SER A 39 11.24 33.48 12.91
N TYR A 40 11.15 32.45 12.06
CA TYR A 40 12.32 31.77 11.51
C TYR A 40 12.50 31.93 10.00
N LEU A 41 11.43 32.03 9.20
CA LEU A 41 11.54 32.08 7.74
C LEU A 41 12.36 33.28 7.21
N PRO A 42 12.21 34.52 7.75
CA PRO A 42 12.97 35.68 7.26
C PRO A 42 14.47 35.67 7.56
N GLY A 43 14.97 34.70 8.33
CA GLY A 43 16.40 34.49 8.59
C GLY A 43 16.95 33.21 7.99
N LEU A 44 16.18 32.54 7.11
CA LEU A 44 16.49 31.21 6.56
C LEU A 44 16.24 31.08 5.05
N VAL A 45 15.74 32.13 4.38
CA VAL A 45 15.50 32.17 2.93
C VAL A 45 15.83 33.56 2.40
N GLU A 46 16.63 33.66 1.34
CA GLU A 46 17.11 34.93 0.75
C GLU A 46 16.37 35.33 -0.54
N GLU A 47 16.62 36.55 -1.04
CA GLU A 47 15.98 37.06 -2.26
C GLU A 47 16.42 36.27 -3.51
N GLY A 48 15.43 35.85 -4.32
CA GLY A 48 15.66 34.98 -5.47
C GLY A 48 15.70 33.48 -5.13
N GLU A 49 15.68 33.10 -3.85
CA GLU A 49 15.58 31.69 -3.47
C GLU A 49 14.18 31.11 -3.72
N THR A 50 14.14 29.78 -3.82
CA THR A 50 12.91 28.99 -3.99
C THR A 50 12.59 28.19 -2.73
N PHE A 51 11.39 28.40 -2.18
CA PHE A 51 10.85 27.73 -0.99
C PHE A 51 9.90 26.59 -1.38
N GLN A 52 10.22 25.38 -0.92
CA GLN A 52 9.33 24.21 -0.99
C GLN A 52 8.85 23.82 0.41
N HIS A 53 7.57 23.50 0.55
CA HIS A 53 6.98 22.94 1.79
C HIS A 53 6.05 21.75 1.49
N ASP A 54 5.80 20.89 2.48
CA ASP A 54 5.14 19.56 2.38
C ASP A 54 3.66 19.53 1.96
N ASN A 55 3.04 20.69 1.73
CA ASN A 55 1.60 20.86 1.49
C ASN A 55 0.65 20.33 2.59
N ALA A 56 1.09 20.14 3.84
CA ALA A 56 0.23 19.70 4.92
C ALA A 56 -0.95 20.66 5.19
N ARG A 57 -2.03 20.12 5.78
CA ARG A 57 -3.25 20.89 6.12
C ARG A 57 -2.97 22.13 6.98
N THR A 58 -1.95 22.10 7.83
CA THR A 58 -1.51 23.24 8.64
C THR A 58 -0.85 24.34 7.81
N PHE A 59 -0.14 24.01 6.73
CA PHE A 59 0.44 24.96 5.79
C PHE A 59 -0.59 25.53 4.81
N LYS A 60 -1.50 24.70 4.31
CA LYS A 60 -2.62 25.15 3.47
C LYS A 60 -3.76 25.82 4.27
N ALA A 61 -3.60 25.98 5.60
CA ALA A 61 -4.54 26.73 6.41
C ALA A 61 -4.58 28.20 5.97
N LYS A 62 -5.78 28.78 5.87
CA LYS A 62 -6.04 30.14 5.37
C LYS A 62 -5.10 31.19 6.00
N ILE A 63 -5.01 31.20 7.34
CA ILE A 63 -4.17 32.12 8.12
C ILE A 63 -2.66 32.02 7.82
N VAL A 64 -2.17 30.85 7.36
CA VAL A 64 -0.76 30.68 6.95
C VAL A 64 -0.57 31.21 5.53
N GLN A 65 -1.47 30.89 4.61
CA GLN A 65 -1.40 31.33 3.21
C GLN A 65 -1.57 32.85 3.07
N GLU A 66 -2.45 33.46 3.87
CA GLU A 66 -2.67 34.92 3.91
C GLU A 66 -1.43 35.72 4.35
N TRP A 67 -0.52 35.11 5.12
CA TRP A 67 0.77 35.72 5.45
C TRP A 67 1.88 35.30 4.48
N LEU A 68 1.98 34.01 4.15
CA LEU A 68 3.08 33.44 3.37
C LEU A 68 3.09 33.94 1.92
N LEU A 69 1.94 34.01 1.25
CA LEU A 69 1.85 34.45 -0.15
C LEU A 69 2.26 35.94 -0.30
N PRO A 70 1.80 36.89 0.54
CA PRO A 70 2.27 38.28 0.49
C PRO A 70 3.64 38.51 1.15
N TRP A 71 4.11 37.61 2.02
CA TRP A 71 5.49 37.67 2.52
C TRP A 71 6.48 37.31 1.41
N ALA A 72 6.36 36.14 0.80
CA ALA A 72 7.31 35.65 -0.21
C ALA A 72 7.44 36.62 -1.40
N ARG A 73 6.31 37.10 -1.93
CA ARG A 73 6.26 38.12 -3.01
C ARG A 73 6.99 39.42 -2.69
N ARG A 74 7.11 39.81 -1.41
CA ARG A 74 7.80 41.05 -0.99
C ARG A 74 9.30 40.88 -0.75
N HIS A 75 9.79 39.64 -0.67
CA HIS A 75 11.20 39.30 -0.43
C HIS A 75 11.80 38.55 -1.62
N GLY A 76 11.15 38.60 -2.79
CA GLY A 76 11.59 37.92 -4.03
C GLY A 76 11.67 36.39 -3.94
N VAL A 77 11.00 35.77 -2.96
CA VAL A 77 11.04 34.31 -2.74
C VAL A 77 10.00 33.63 -3.63
N SER A 78 10.44 32.63 -4.40
CA SER A 78 9.55 31.80 -5.22
C SER A 78 8.95 30.65 -4.41
N LEU A 79 7.63 30.51 -4.41
CA LEU A 79 6.91 29.42 -3.75
C LEU A 79 6.61 28.30 -4.76
N ILE A 80 7.09 27.07 -4.53
CA ILE A 80 6.73 25.93 -5.38
C ILE A 80 5.29 25.50 -5.07
N ASP A 81 4.41 25.55 -6.07
CA ASP A 81 3.14 24.81 -6.04
C ASP A 81 3.33 23.42 -6.68
N TRP A 82 2.93 22.37 -5.98
CA TRP A 82 3.14 20.98 -6.36
C TRP A 82 2.07 20.06 -5.74
N PRO A 83 1.82 18.86 -6.28
CA PRO A 83 0.69 18.05 -5.83
C PRO A 83 0.89 17.54 -4.40
N PRO A 84 -0.10 17.72 -3.49
CA PRO A 84 0.00 17.26 -2.11
C PRO A 84 0.15 15.73 -2.05
N TYR A 85 0.96 15.25 -1.11
CA TYR A 85 1.25 13.82 -0.92
C TYR A 85 1.93 13.13 -2.13
N SER A 86 2.81 13.82 -2.87
CA SER A 86 3.70 13.18 -3.87
C SER A 86 4.95 12.61 -3.16
N PRO A 87 5.04 11.30 -2.82
CA PRO A 87 6.11 10.78 -1.97
C PRO A 87 7.49 10.83 -2.65
N ASP A 88 7.53 10.77 -3.98
CA ASP A 88 8.75 10.78 -4.79
C ASP A 88 9.34 12.20 -4.94
N LEU A 89 8.56 13.24 -4.62
CA LEU A 89 8.96 14.66 -4.63
C LEU A 89 8.99 15.28 -3.22
N ASN A 90 8.56 14.54 -2.18
CA ASN A 90 8.54 15.03 -0.82
C ASN A 90 9.81 14.59 -0.07
N PRO A 91 10.77 15.50 0.21
CA PRO A 91 12.02 15.13 0.87
C PRO A 91 11.82 14.68 2.32
N ILE A 92 10.67 14.98 2.94
CA ILE A 92 10.39 14.78 4.36
C ILE A 92 10.70 13.35 4.85
N GLU A 93 10.10 12.32 4.25
CA GLU A 93 10.24 10.92 4.69
C GLU A 93 11.68 10.42 4.59
N ASN A 94 12.43 10.91 3.60
CA ASN A 94 13.84 10.57 3.42
C ASN A 94 14.71 11.22 4.50
N ILE A 95 14.42 12.47 4.87
CA ILE A 95 15.09 13.17 5.97
C ILE A 95 14.77 12.50 7.33
N TRP A 96 13.51 12.10 7.58
CA TRP A 96 13.17 11.35 8.81
C TRP A 96 13.86 10.00 8.90
N LYS A 97 14.02 9.32 7.76
CA LYS A 97 14.76 8.06 7.69
C LYS A 97 16.25 8.23 8.03
N VAL A 98 16.87 9.35 7.63
CA VAL A 98 18.27 9.70 7.98
C VAL A 98 18.39 10.06 9.46
N LEU A 99 17.67 11.08 9.95
CA LEU A 99 17.80 11.51 11.35
C LEU A 99 17.42 10.41 12.34
N LYS A 100 16.35 9.63 12.07
CA LYS A 100 15.98 8.49 12.92
C LYS A 100 17.05 7.39 12.92
N LYS A 101 17.70 7.12 11.77
CA LYS A 101 18.84 6.20 11.67
C LYS A 101 20.04 6.69 12.49
N GLN A 102 20.30 8.00 12.51
CA GLN A 102 21.34 8.61 13.35
C GLN A 102 21.00 8.52 14.84
N ILE A 103 19.81 8.97 15.26
CA ILE A 103 19.36 8.88 16.67
C ILE A 103 19.44 7.44 17.19
N CYS A 104 18.92 6.46 16.46
CA CYS A 104 18.97 5.06 16.87
C CYS A 104 20.38 4.42 16.81
N LYS A 105 21.37 5.08 16.18
CA LYS A 105 22.77 4.63 16.13
C LYS A 105 23.60 5.25 17.24
N THR A 106 23.44 6.55 17.50
CA THR A 106 24.22 7.30 18.48
C THR A 106 23.64 7.17 19.90
N TYR A 107 22.31 7.10 20.02
CA TYR A 107 21.57 7.05 21.29
C TYR A 107 20.60 5.84 21.32
N PRO A 108 21.11 4.59 21.23
CA PRO A 108 20.27 3.38 21.19
C PRO A 108 19.42 3.19 22.46
N GLU A 109 19.82 3.78 23.59
CA GLU A 109 19.07 3.74 24.85
C GLU A 109 17.72 4.47 24.77
N ILE A 110 17.60 5.53 23.96
CA ILE A 110 16.34 6.28 23.75
C ILE A 110 15.27 5.35 23.15
N ALA A 111 15.66 4.35 22.36
CA ALA A 111 14.73 3.36 21.79
C ALA A 111 14.15 2.38 22.83
N ALA A 112 14.69 2.35 24.05
CA ALA A 112 14.19 1.55 25.18
C ALA A 112 13.43 2.39 26.24
N TYR A 113 13.31 3.71 26.05
CA TYR A 113 12.68 4.58 27.05
C TYR A 113 11.15 4.46 27.08
N PRO A 114 10.52 4.43 28.28
CA PRO A 114 9.07 4.46 28.40
C PRO A 114 8.51 5.82 27.98
N LYS A 115 7.32 5.83 27.38
CA LYS A 115 6.62 7.06 26.95
C LYS A 115 6.40 8.00 28.13
N SER A 116 7.19 9.07 28.18
CA SER A 116 7.26 10.01 29.30
C SER A 116 7.74 11.38 28.82
N ALA A 117 7.52 12.43 29.62
CA ALA A 117 8.02 13.77 29.31
C ALA A 117 9.55 13.81 29.23
N ALA A 118 10.25 13.10 30.12
CA ALA A 118 11.71 12.98 30.09
C ALA A 118 12.22 12.28 28.82
N ALA A 119 11.54 11.22 28.36
CA ALA A 119 11.90 10.54 27.11
C ALA A 119 11.64 11.41 25.87
N LEU A 120 10.59 12.25 25.89
CA LEU A 120 10.34 13.22 24.83
C LEU A 120 11.39 14.34 24.83
N ALA A 121 11.80 14.84 26.00
CA ALA A 121 12.86 15.83 26.13
C ALA A 121 14.21 15.30 25.60
N ARG A 122 14.65 14.10 26.05
CA ARG A 122 15.89 13.49 25.55
C ARG A 122 15.84 13.18 24.05
N LEU A 123 14.67 12.86 23.49
CA LEU A 123 14.49 12.71 22.04
C LEU A 123 14.57 14.05 21.29
N ILE A 124 14.11 15.15 21.89
CA ILE A 124 14.24 16.50 21.33
C ILE A 124 15.70 16.93 21.32
N GLU A 125 16.41 16.77 22.44
CA GLU A 125 17.85 17.02 22.54
C GLU A 125 18.63 16.19 21.50
N ALA A 126 18.43 14.88 21.46
CA ALA A 126 19.09 13.99 20.49
C ALA A 126 18.78 14.33 19.02
N ALA A 127 17.60 14.92 18.74
CA ALA A 127 17.26 15.42 17.43
C ALA A 127 17.94 16.77 17.12
N GLU A 128 18.03 17.69 18.09
CA GLU A 128 18.77 18.95 17.93
C GLU A 128 20.29 18.73 17.80
N GLU A 129 20.85 17.80 18.57
CA GLU A 129 22.28 17.41 18.55
C GLU A 129 22.70 16.84 17.19
N LEU A 130 21.90 15.93 16.61
CA LEU A 130 22.26 15.20 15.38
C LEU A 130 21.75 15.84 14.09
N TRP A 131 20.93 16.89 14.16
CA TRP A 131 20.37 17.55 12.97
C TRP A 131 21.44 18.22 12.10
N SER A 132 22.54 18.69 12.69
CA SER A 132 23.71 19.18 11.94
C SER A 132 24.43 18.05 11.18
N GLU A 133 24.43 16.81 11.69
CA GLU A 133 25.05 15.67 11.03
C GLU A 133 24.23 15.10 9.85
N VAL A 134 23.01 15.60 9.61
CA VAL A 134 22.12 15.12 8.54
C VAL A 134 22.68 15.47 7.14
N GLU A 135 23.38 16.59 7.02
CA GLU A 135 23.99 17.12 5.79
C GLU A 135 24.78 16.04 5.02
N ASP A 136 25.60 15.30 5.76
CA ASP A 136 26.60 14.38 5.20
C ASP A 136 25.95 13.13 4.56
N GLU A 137 24.72 12.75 4.94
CA GLU A 137 23.95 11.72 4.22
C GLU A 137 22.95 12.30 3.19
N VAL A 138 22.50 13.55 3.36
CA VAL A 138 21.61 14.23 2.40
C VAL A 138 22.33 14.54 1.09
N VAL A 139 23.54 15.12 1.15
CA VAL A 139 24.35 15.44 -0.05
C VAL A 139 24.73 14.17 -0.85
N LYS A 140 24.87 13.03 -0.16
CA LYS A 140 25.18 11.72 -0.77
C LYS A 140 23.96 10.99 -1.33
N ASN A 141 22.73 11.41 -0.98
CA ASN A 141 21.50 10.76 -1.44
C ASN A 141 21.06 11.30 -2.82
N PRO A 142 21.04 10.48 -3.90
CA PRO A 142 20.74 10.98 -5.25
C PRO A 142 19.31 11.53 -5.42
N VAL A 143 18.34 11.10 -4.62
CA VAL A 143 16.95 11.61 -4.70
C VAL A 143 16.87 13.02 -4.12
N LEU A 144 17.47 13.26 -2.95
CA LEU A 144 17.52 14.58 -2.32
C LEU A 144 18.41 15.53 -3.13
N ARG A 145 19.55 15.04 -3.62
CA ARG A 145 20.43 15.77 -4.54
C ARG A 145 19.71 16.18 -5.82
N CYS A 146 18.86 15.33 -6.40
CA CYS A 146 18.07 15.67 -7.59
C CYS A 146 17.06 16.81 -7.31
N LEU A 147 16.37 16.79 -6.17
CA LEU A 147 15.44 17.85 -5.78
C LEU A 147 16.16 19.21 -5.62
N VAL A 148 17.36 19.23 -5.03
CA VAL A 148 18.15 20.47 -4.86
C VAL A 148 18.83 20.90 -6.17
N GLN A 149 19.15 19.98 -7.09
CA GLN A 149 19.82 20.31 -8.36
C GLN A 149 18.96 21.07 -9.38
N PHE A 150 17.64 21.13 -9.22
CA PHE A 150 16.78 21.81 -10.21
C PHE A 150 16.80 23.35 -10.14
N HIS A 151 17.26 23.94 -9.04
CA HIS A 151 17.51 25.39 -8.93
C HIS A 151 18.75 25.64 -8.07
N PRO A 152 19.78 26.39 -8.53
CA PRO A 152 20.99 26.70 -7.74
C PRO A 152 20.81 27.58 -6.49
N LEU A 153 19.56 27.83 -6.08
CA LEU A 153 19.13 28.76 -5.02
C LEU A 153 17.85 28.20 -4.33
N ALA A 154 17.87 26.92 -3.93
CA ALA A 154 16.67 26.21 -3.46
C ALA A 154 16.72 25.89 -1.95
N SER A 155 16.07 26.72 -1.13
CA SER A 155 15.87 26.50 0.31
C SER A 155 14.66 25.58 0.56
N VAL A 156 14.94 24.31 0.86
CA VAL A 156 13.93 23.26 1.06
C VAL A 156 13.49 23.21 2.54
N ILE A 157 12.20 23.38 2.82
CA ILE A 157 11.70 23.53 4.20
C ILE A 157 10.71 22.40 4.57
N THR A 158 11.04 21.68 5.64
CA THR A 158 10.27 20.54 6.16
C THR A 158 9.63 20.85 7.51
N THR A 159 8.35 20.48 7.67
CA THR A 159 7.65 20.58 8.96
C THR A 159 7.06 19.24 9.37
N ILE A 160 7.26 18.86 10.63
CA ILE A 160 7.64 17.49 10.95
C ILE A 160 6.81 16.94 12.11
N PHE A 161 5.85 16.07 11.84
CA PHE A 161 5.17 15.32 12.91
C PHE A 161 6.18 14.41 13.63
N ALA A 162 6.33 14.61 14.94
CA ALA A 162 7.14 13.76 15.80
C ALA A 162 6.22 12.87 16.63
N SER A 163 6.39 11.56 16.53
CA SER A 163 5.75 10.57 17.40
C SER A 163 6.76 9.47 17.73
N LEU A 164 6.74 8.97 18.96
CA LEU A 164 7.77 8.06 19.48
C LEU A 164 7.82 6.74 18.68
N PRO A 165 9.01 6.25 18.30
CA PRO A 165 9.14 5.01 17.52
C PRO A 165 8.52 3.78 18.18
N LYS A 166 7.88 2.91 17.38
CA LYS A 166 7.73 1.49 17.73
C LYS A 166 9.07 0.78 17.52
N HIS A 167 9.38 -0.22 18.35
CA HIS A 167 10.60 -1.05 18.29
C HIS A 167 10.80 -1.74 16.93
N GLN A 168 12.05 -1.73 16.44
CA GLN A 168 12.63 -2.77 15.58
C GLN A 168 14.14 -2.90 15.84
N HIS A 169 14.58 -4.12 16.15
CA HIS A 169 15.96 -4.62 16.14
C HIS A 169 15.86 -6.15 15.90
N ARG A 170 16.87 -6.89 15.44
CA ARG A 170 18.34 -6.69 15.37
C ARG A 170 18.80 -6.63 13.89
N GLN A 171 20.07 -6.67 13.46
CA GLN A 171 21.39 -7.07 13.99
C GLN A 171 22.47 -6.08 13.45
N GLY A 172 23.76 -6.13 13.80
CA GLY A 172 24.56 -6.95 14.71
C GLY A 172 25.99 -6.37 14.79
N ILE A 173 26.77 -6.69 15.83
CA ILE A 173 28.09 -6.06 16.07
C ILE A 173 29.24 -7.00 15.72
N LEU A 174 30.19 -6.52 14.92
CA LEU A 174 31.56 -7.04 14.89
C LEU A 174 32.57 -5.88 14.88
N THR A 175 33.56 -5.92 15.77
CA THR A 175 34.58 -4.88 15.92
C THR A 175 35.90 -5.31 15.30
N MET A 176 36.54 -4.44 14.52
CA MET A 176 37.94 -4.58 14.10
C MET A 176 38.70 -3.27 14.29
N THR A 177 39.86 -3.34 14.96
CA THR A 177 40.76 -2.20 15.19
C THR A 177 41.93 -2.21 14.20
N SER A 178 42.34 -1.03 13.76
CA SER A 178 43.31 -0.87 12.68
C SER A 178 44.76 -0.90 13.14
N LYS A 179 45.65 -1.50 12.34
CA LYS A 179 47.04 -1.02 12.21
C LYS A 179 47.62 -1.30 10.82
N ARG A 180 48.19 -0.24 10.22
CA ARG A 180 49.06 -0.25 9.03
C ARG A 180 50.45 -0.83 9.43
N LYS A 181 51.41 -1.16 8.55
CA LYS A 181 51.69 -0.76 7.16
C LYS A 181 52.76 -1.71 6.54
N SER A 182 52.93 -1.66 5.20
CA SER A 182 54.11 -2.14 4.42
C SER A 182 54.46 -3.64 4.47
N ALA A 183 55.17 -4.23 3.49
CA ALA A 183 55.34 -3.95 2.05
C ALA A 183 56.08 -5.15 1.40
N GLY A 184 56.10 -5.23 0.07
CA GLY A 184 56.98 -6.16 -0.67
C GLY A 184 56.24 -7.21 -1.48
N SER A 185 56.47 -7.22 -2.79
CA SER A 185 55.98 -8.21 -3.73
C SER A 185 56.96 -9.38 -3.89
N HIS A 186 56.46 -10.61 -4.05
CA HIS A 186 56.64 -11.38 -5.30
C HIS A 186 55.79 -12.66 -5.33
N ARG A 187 55.52 -13.12 -6.57
CA ARG A 187 54.85 -14.38 -6.97
C ARG A 187 55.90 -15.34 -7.58
N PRO A 188 55.61 -16.63 -7.85
CA PRO A 188 54.70 -17.58 -7.17
C PRO A 188 55.30 -19.03 -7.08
N LEU A 189 54.44 -20.04 -6.84
CA LEU A 189 54.68 -21.51 -6.88
C LEU A 189 55.44 -22.09 -5.65
N PRO A 190 55.02 -23.29 -5.21
CA PRO A 190 55.61 -24.53 -5.73
C PRO A 190 54.61 -25.56 -6.26
N ALA A 191 55.16 -26.59 -6.93
CA ALA A 191 54.49 -27.85 -7.29
C ALA A 191 54.80 -28.95 -6.21
N PRO A 192 54.17 -30.13 -6.24
CA PRO A 192 53.87 -30.90 -5.01
C PRO A 192 54.80 -32.13 -4.77
N GLU A 193 54.27 -33.13 -4.04
CA GLU A 193 54.81 -34.48 -3.77
C GLU A 193 55.78 -34.60 -2.56
N GLN A 194 55.83 -35.71 -1.80
CA GLN A 194 54.91 -36.85 -1.58
C GLN A 194 55.20 -37.51 -0.20
N HIS A 195 54.35 -38.46 0.22
CA HIS A 195 54.43 -39.44 1.33
C HIS A 195 55.65 -39.49 2.30
N GLY A 196 55.38 -39.62 3.61
CA GLY A 196 56.37 -40.11 4.58
C GLY A 196 55.94 -40.15 6.07
N ALA A 197 55.64 -41.34 6.59
CA ALA A 197 55.59 -41.65 8.04
C ALA A 197 56.73 -42.67 8.36
N PRO A 198 56.99 -43.18 9.60
CA PRO A 198 56.26 -42.99 10.88
C PRO A 198 57.12 -42.91 12.19
N ARG A 199 56.44 -42.62 13.32
CA ARG A 199 56.65 -43.16 14.72
C ARG A 199 57.96 -42.96 15.54
N ARG A 200 57.71 -42.80 16.87
CA ARG A 200 58.52 -43.19 18.08
C ARG A 200 59.66 -42.29 18.63
N SER A 201 59.33 -41.56 19.71
CA SER A 201 59.93 -41.60 21.09
C SER A 201 61.47 -41.67 21.27
N SER A 202 62.14 -40.90 22.16
CA SER A 202 61.85 -40.82 23.62
C SER A 202 62.81 -39.92 24.45
N ARG A 203 62.40 -39.55 25.68
CA ARG A 203 63.18 -39.28 26.94
C ARG A 203 64.35 -38.25 27.00
N ARG A 204 64.19 -37.28 27.91
CA ARG A 204 64.98 -37.01 29.17
C ARG A 204 64.13 -36.06 30.06
N LEU A 205 63.93 -36.20 31.38
CA LEU A 205 64.85 -36.28 32.56
C LEU A 205 65.62 -34.96 32.80
N LYS A 206 65.71 -34.36 34.01
CA LYS A 206 65.16 -34.74 35.34
C LYS A 206 65.30 -33.59 36.38
N ASP A 207 64.39 -33.57 37.38
CA ASP A 207 64.50 -32.99 38.76
C ASP A 207 65.00 -31.51 38.88
N VAL A 208 65.12 -30.80 40.03
CA VAL A 208 65.12 -31.01 41.50
C VAL A 208 64.38 -29.75 42.10
N ALA A 209 63.65 -29.70 43.23
CA ALA A 209 63.80 -30.41 44.51
C ALA A 209 62.49 -30.86 45.25
N THR A 210 62.10 -30.20 46.36
CA THR A 210 61.70 -30.81 47.66
C THR A 210 60.87 -29.85 48.54
N ASN A 211 60.10 -30.20 49.58
CA ASN A 211 59.62 -31.47 50.20
C ASN A 211 58.34 -31.13 51.03
N SER A 212 57.27 -31.97 51.09
CA SER A 212 56.94 -32.94 52.17
C SER A 212 56.52 -32.30 53.53
N THR A 213 55.68 -32.89 54.41
CA THR A 213 55.28 -34.31 54.58
C THR A 213 54.02 -34.46 55.49
N THR A 214 53.14 -35.45 55.24
CA THR A 214 52.34 -36.26 56.24
C THR A 214 51.30 -35.56 57.19
N ILE A 215 50.25 -36.19 57.79
CA ILE A 215 49.61 -37.54 57.72
C ILE A 215 48.11 -37.48 58.16
N ASN A 216 47.42 -38.63 58.13
CA ASN A 216 46.08 -39.04 58.63
C ASN A 216 45.63 -38.43 60.00
N GLU A 217 44.39 -38.60 60.55
CA GLU A 217 43.36 -39.65 60.37
C GLU A 217 41.91 -39.25 60.78
N GLN A 218 41.01 -40.25 60.76
CA GLN A 218 39.54 -40.30 60.82
C GLN A 218 38.77 -39.61 62.00
N SER A 219 37.46 -39.39 61.76
CA SER A 219 36.29 -39.78 62.60
C SER A 219 35.29 -38.72 63.15
N SER A 220 34.03 -38.90 62.73
CA SER A 220 32.72 -38.79 63.44
C SER A 220 32.21 -37.53 64.21
N ASP A 221 30.97 -37.15 63.84
CA ASP A 221 29.78 -36.80 64.67
C ASP A 221 29.46 -35.39 65.23
N LYS A 222 28.20 -35.00 64.93
CA LYS A 222 27.18 -34.27 65.74
C LYS A 222 27.24 -32.74 66.03
N MET A 223 26.27 -32.07 65.39
CA MET A 223 25.20 -31.18 65.94
C MET A 223 25.49 -29.94 66.83
N GLY A 224 24.82 -28.83 66.45
CA GLY A 224 24.50 -27.67 67.31
C GLY A 224 25.54 -26.53 67.25
N SER A 225 25.25 -25.29 67.68
CA SER A 225 23.97 -24.60 67.96
C SER A 225 24.24 -23.13 68.33
N GLY A 226 23.29 -22.20 68.14
CA GLY A 226 23.46 -20.74 68.39
C GLY A 226 23.89 -19.97 67.12
N SER A 227 23.52 -18.70 66.85
CA SER A 227 23.19 -17.53 67.70
C SER A 227 24.42 -16.94 68.44
N THR A 228 24.61 -15.62 68.58
CA THR A 228 23.70 -14.45 68.39
C THR A 228 24.48 -13.12 68.24
N VAL A 229 23.79 -12.03 67.85
CA VAL A 229 24.07 -10.56 68.02
C VAL A 229 25.31 -9.83 67.44
N ASP A 230 24.99 -8.84 66.58
CA ASP A 230 25.30 -7.38 66.66
C ASP A 230 26.63 -6.69 66.25
N ALA A 231 26.40 -5.44 65.74
CA ALA A 231 27.20 -4.21 65.83
C ALA A 231 28.32 -3.86 64.78
N ASN A 232 27.87 -3.18 63.72
CA ASN A 232 28.40 -1.89 63.19
C ASN A 232 29.91 -1.67 62.89
N SER A 233 30.22 -1.65 61.57
CA SER A 233 30.87 -0.52 60.83
C SER A 233 32.28 0.02 61.19
N PRO A 234 32.96 0.74 60.25
CA PRO A 234 32.95 0.60 58.78
C PRO A 234 34.36 0.71 58.13
N ASN A 235 34.63 0.03 57.01
CA ASN A 235 35.29 0.68 55.86
C ASN A 235 35.25 -0.12 54.53
N ASP A 236 35.16 0.66 53.45
CA ASP A 236 35.60 0.50 52.06
C ASP A 236 36.01 -0.84 51.39
N GLN A 237 35.43 -0.97 50.18
CA GLN A 237 36.03 -1.39 48.90
C GLN A 237 36.16 -2.88 48.46
N ILE A 238 35.26 -3.20 47.51
CA ILE A 238 35.55 -3.74 46.16
C ILE A 238 35.58 -5.27 45.90
N SER A 239 34.75 -5.63 44.91
CA SER A 239 34.83 -6.77 43.96
C SER A 239 34.31 -8.18 44.30
N SER A 240 33.23 -8.51 43.60
CA SER A 240 32.95 -9.79 42.92
C SER A 240 32.60 -11.05 43.74
N ARG A 241 31.36 -11.53 43.54
CA ARG A 241 31.13 -12.83 42.89
C ARG A 241 29.81 -12.86 42.12
N LYS A 242 29.62 -13.90 41.32
CA LYS A 242 28.59 -14.05 40.27
C LYS A 242 27.59 -15.14 40.66
N THR A 243 26.41 -15.15 40.00
CA THR A 243 25.54 -16.32 39.74
C THR A 243 24.87 -16.97 40.97
N ASN A 244 23.69 -17.62 40.89
CA ASN A 244 22.78 -17.85 39.76
C ASN A 244 21.34 -18.11 40.24
N VAL A 245 20.33 -17.69 39.48
CA VAL A 245 18.98 -18.30 39.49
C VAL A 245 18.45 -18.39 38.05
N ILE A 246 18.13 -19.63 37.66
CA ILE A 246 17.02 -20.14 36.84
C ILE A 246 16.19 -19.10 36.05
N GLY A 247 15.82 -19.42 34.81
CA GLY A 247 14.84 -18.66 34.03
C GLY A 247 13.72 -19.51 33.43
N ASP A 248 12.71 -18.84 32.92
CA ASP A 248 11.78 -19.34 31.90
C ASP A 248 11.41 -18.15 30.98
N ILE A 249 11.31 -18.40 29.67
CA ILE A 249 11.15 -17.38 28.61
C ILE A 249 10.18 -17.88 27.50
N GLY A 250 9.73 -19.14 27.53
CA GLY A 250 8.95 -19.74 26.43
C GLY A 250 7.55 -19.14 26.28
N GLU A 251 6.69 -19.36 27.28
CA GLU A 251 5.25 -19.08 27.18
C GLU A 251 4.90 -17.58 27.20
N SER A 252 5.77 -16.71 27.72
CA SER A 252 5.48 -15.28 27.85
C SER A 252 5.50 -14.51 26.52
N VAL A 253 6.15 -15.05 25.48
CA VAL A 253 6.29 -14.35 24.18
C VAL A 253 5.00 -14.42 23.35
N GLU A 254 4.34 -15.58 23.29
CA GLU A 254 3.09 -15.70 22.52
C GLU A 254 1.93 -14.94 23.17
N GLU A 255 1.84 -14.97 24.52
CA GLU A 255 0.87 -14.19 25.27
C GLU A 255 1.07 -12.67 25.03
N ALA A 256 2.32 -12.18 25.14
CA ALA A 256 2.63 -10.78 24.86
C ALA A 256 2.34 -10.38 23.40
N MET A 257 2.61 -11.26 22.43
CA MET A 257 2.27 -11.00 21.02
C MET A 257 0.75 -10.96 20.78
N ARG A 258 -0.03 -11.75 21.52
CA ARG A 258 -1.50 -11.72 21.51
C ARG A 258 -2.04 -10.41 22.10
N GLU A 259 -1.56 -10.02 23.28
CA GLU A 259 -1.96 -8.77 23.94
C GLU A 259 -1.60 -7.51 23.12
N LEU A 260 -0.39 -7.47 22.54
CA LEU A 260 0.04 -6.38 21.65
C LEU A 260 -0.85 -6.26 20.41
N SER A 261 -1.26 -7.40 19.83
CA SER A 261 -2.18 -7.42 18.68
C SER A 261 -3.57 -6.90 19.04
N GLU A 262 -4.09 -7.26 20.22
CA GLU A 262 -5.34 -6.69 20.72
C GLU A 262 -5.23 -5.18 21.01
N MET A 263 -4.13 -4.71 21.59
CA MET A 263 -3.91 -3.28 21.86
C MET A 263 -3.79 -2.46 20.57
N GLU A 264 -3.12 -2.97 19.53
CA GLU A 264 -3.09 -2.35 18.20
C GLU A 264 -4.50 -2.24 17.60
N TYR A 265 -5.32 -3.30 17.70
CA TYR A 265 -6.71 -3.29 17.24
C TYR A 265 -7.59 -2.31 18.02
N LYS A 266 -7.43 -2.22 19.35
CA LYS A 266 -8.14 -1.27 20.21
C LYS A 266 -7.74 0.18 19.86
N LEU A 267 -6.45 0.44 19.63
CA LEU A 267 -5.93 1.77 19.25
C LEU A 267 -6.42 2.20 17.85
N GLN A 268 -6.37 1.34 16.84
CA GLN A 268 -6.86 1.66 15.49
C GLN A 268 -8.37 1.98 15.49
N ASN A 269 -9.16 1.34 16.37
CA ASN A 269 -10.58 1.67 16.54
C ASN A 269 -10.78 2.99 17.30
N ALA A 270 -9.97 3.30 18.32
CA ALA A 270 -10.01 4.58 19.01
C ALA A 270 -9.76 5.76 18.06
N THR A 271 -8.65 5.75 17.31
CA THR A 271 -8.33 6.81 16.34
C THR A 271 -9.36 6.91 15.20
N ARG A 272 -10.01 5.80 14.80
CA ARG A 272 -11.13 5.84 13.86
C ARG A 272 -12.39 6.47 14.47
N LYS A 273 -12.64 6.27 15.77
CA LYS A 273 -13.78 6.86 16.49
C LYS A 273 -13.55 8.37 16.74
N GLU A 274 -12.34 8.75 17.11
CA GLU A 274 -11.90 10.16 17.22
C GLU A 274 -12.00 10.93 15.89
N ARG A 275 -11.71 10.25 14.76
CA ARG A 275 -11.89 10.78 13.41
C ARG A 275 -13.36 11.02 13.07
N LEU A 276 -14.22 10.03 13.27
CA LEU A 276 -15.66 10.16 13.05
C LEU A 276 -16.27 11.25 13.96
N ALA A 277 -15.70 11.45 15.14
CA ALA A 277 -16.03 12.54 16.05
C ALA A 277 -15.36 13.90 15.73
N VAL A 278 -14.59 14.04 14.64
CA VAL A 278 -14.37 15.35 13.99
C VAL A 278 -15.40 15.55 12.87
N GLU A 279 -15.60 14.50 12.09
CA GLU A 279 -16.50 14.51 10.92
C GLU A 279 -17.97 14.80 11.32
N ALA A 280 -18.33 14.61 12.59
CA ALA A 280 -19.61 14.99 13.20
C ALA A 280 -19.60 16.31 14.02
N SER A 281 -18.44 16.93 14.29
CA SER A 281 -18.37 18.19 15.06
C SER A 281 -18.41 19.45 14.20
N ASP A 282 -18.14 19.34 12.89
CA ASP A 282 -18.22 20.45 11.94
C ASP A 282 -19.67 20.73 11.45
N LEU A 283 -20.67 20.22 12.17
CA LEU A 283 -22.10 20.46 11.94
C LEU A 283 -22.75 21.15 13.16
N HIS A 284 -22.53 22.47 13.25
CA HIS A 284 -23.44 23.38 13.96
C HIS A 284 -23.70 24.61 13.10
N VAL A 285 -24.97 24.76 12.71
CA VAL A 285 -25.58 26.03 12.36
C VAL A 285 -26.44 26.39 13.57
N GLU A 286 -26.36 27.64 14.04
CA GLU A 286 -27.20 28.11 15.15
C GLU A 286 -28.68 28.01 14.73
N GLU A 287 -29.49 27.24 15.46
CA GLU A 287 -30.95 27.25 15.32
C GLU A 287 -31.55 28.31 16.25
N ASP A 288 -32.45 29.14 15.72
CA ASP A 288 -33.01 30.29 16.41
C ASP A 288 -34.16 29.88 17.35
N ASP A 289 -34.07 30.22 18.62
CA ASP A 289 -34.83 29.59 19.70
C ASP A 289 -36.23 30.22 19.85
N ASN A 290 -37.19 29.86 18.96
CA ASN A 290 -38.63 30.02 19.22
C ASN A 290 -39.55 29.21 18.28
N VAL A 291 -40.24 28.21 18.81
CA VAL A 291 -41.72 28.14 18.87
C VAL A 291 -42.16 26.87 19.63
N THR A 292 -42.86 27.12 20.73
CA THR A 292 -43.68 26.23 21.57
C THR A 292 -44.07 24.85 21.02
N SER A 293 -43.67 23.81 21.77
CA SER A 293 -44.49 22.66 22.22
C SER A 293 -45.78 22.26 21.48
N ASP A 294 -45.92 20.97 21.14
CA ASP A 294 -47.11 20.23 21.62
C ASP A 294 -46.96 18.69 21.70
N ILE A 295 -47.91 18.07 22.42
CA ILE A 295 -48.34 16.66 22.42
C ILE A 295 -47.27 15.58 22.67
N ARG A 296 -47.13 15.26 23.95
CA ARG A 296 -46.79 13.92 24.47
C ARG A 296 -48.06 13.04 24.48
N SER A 297 -47.91 11.71 24.28
CA SER A 297 -48.85 10.59 24.60
C SER A 297 -49.55 9.85 23.44
N LYS A 298 -50.04 8.62 23.76
CA LYS A 298 -50.76 7.63 22.92
C LYS A 298 -49.86 6.88 21.91
N ILE A 299 -49.85 5.55 21.74
CA ILE A 299 -50.52 4.36 22.33
C ILE A 299 -49.40 3.28 22.48
N HIS A 300 -49.16 2.49 23.52
CA HIS A 300 -49.94 1.69 24.50
C HIS A 300 -50.37 0.26 24.05
N SER A 301 -49.68 -0.75 24.59
CA SER A 301 -50.15 -2.13 24.82
C SER A 301 -50.51 -3.08 23.66
N SER A 302 -49.78 -4.20 23.55
CA SER A 302 -50.37 -5.53 23.72
C SER A 302 -49.33 -6.62 24.06
N GLU A 303 -49.67 -7.48 25.02
CA GLU A 303 -49.05 -8.81 25.26
C GLU A 303 -49.90 -9.89 24.49
N LYS A 304 -49.73 -11.23 24.54
CA LYS A 304 -49.00 -12.17 25.44
C LYS A 304 -48.85 -13.55 24.75
N GLU A 305 -48.62 -14.62 25.54
CA GLU A 305 -48.59 -16.07 25.18
C GLU A 305 -47.32 -16.54 24.41
N ILE A 306 -46.45 -17.47 24.84
CA ILE A 306 -46.39 -18.57 25.86
C ILE A 306 -46.72 -19.99 25.34
N LEU A 307 -45.68 -20.65 24.79
CA LEU A 307 -45.28 -22.08 24.96
C LEU A 307 -46.30 -23.23 24.60
N PRO A 308 -45.91 -24.54 24.56
CA PRO A 308 -44.69 -25.17 25.05
C PRO A 308 -43.90 -26.09 24.08
N THR A 309 -42.78 -26.57 24.62
CA THR A 309 -41.79 -27.54 24.12
C THR A 309 -42.31 -28.85 23.50
N THR A 310 -41.48 -29.45 22.64
CA THR A 310 -41.19 -30.90 22.70
C THR A 310 -39.67 -31.13 22.63
N ARG A 311 -39.19 -32.20 23.27
CA ARG A 311 -37.77 -32.47 23.56
C ARG A 311 -37.49 -33.95 23.30
N MET A 312 -36.56 -34.28 22.40
CA MET A 312 -36.02 -35.64 22.25
C MET A 312 -34.53 -35.68 22.62
N LYS A 313 -34.05 -36.88 22.97
CA LYS A 313 -32.75 -37.13 23.62
C LYS A 313 -32.27 -38.53 23.25
N MET A 314 -30.95 -38.67 23.07
CA MET A 314 -30.18 -39.92 23.26
C MET A 314 -30.44 -41.08 22.25
N ALA A 315 -29.50 -42.00 21.98
CA ALA A 315 -28.09 -42.16 22.42
C ALA A 315 -27.29 -43.07 21.44
N ASP A 316 -26.01 -43.30 21.78
CA ASP A 316 -25.14 -44.43 21.40
C ASP A 316 -24.60 -44.54 19.94
N ARG A 317 -23.42 -45.15 19.66
CA ARG A 317 -22.22 -45.45 20.50
C ARG A 317 -20.98 -45.87 19.68
N VAL A 318 -19.82 -45.34 20.08
CA VAL A 318 -18.41 -45.82 19.99
C VAL A 318 -18.05 -47.01 19.07
N GLU A 319 -17.00 -46.82 18.24
CA GLU A 319 -15.87 -47.77 18.13
C GLU A 319 -14.54 -47.06 17.76
N ARG A 320 -13.36 -47.68 17.99
CA ARG A 320 -12.02 -47.03 17.95
C ARG A 320 -10.85 -48.06 17.87
N ALA A 321 -9.76 -47.69 17.15
CA ALA A 321 -8.41 -48.33 17.16
C ALA A 321 -8.33 -49.75 16.49
N PRO A 322 -7.15 -50.37 16.23
CA PRO A 322 -5.73 -50.05 16.51
C PRO A 322 -4.97 -49.41 15.31
N LEU A 323 -3.76 -48.84 15.39
CA LEU A 323 -2.56 -48.84 16.28
C LEU A 323 -1.39 -49.79 15.94
N GLY A 324 -0.17 -49.23 16.07
CA GLY A 324 1.17 -49.77 15.69
C GLY A 324 1.87 -48.81 14.73
N GLY A 325 3.12 -48.35 14.88
CA GLY A 325 4.28 -48.74 15.71
C GLY A 325 5.50 -48.88 14.76
N HIS A 326 6.70 -48.34 14.98
CA HIS A 326 7.43 -47.89 16.19
C HIS A 326 8.38 -46.70 15.89
N GLU A 327 8.87 -46.02 16.95
CA GLU A 327 10.23 -45.48 17.24
C GLU A 327 11.29 -45.22 16.13
N ALA A 328 12.23 -44.26 16.25
CA ALA A 328 12.49 -43.24 17.29
C ALA A 328 13.38 -42.06 16.82
N GLU A 329 13.26 -40.97 17.58
CA GLU A 329 14.23 -39.92 17.94
C GLU A 329 15.72 -40.07 17.53
N LEU A 330 16.29 -38.99 16.95
CA LEU A 330 17.59 -38.40 17.38
C LEU A 330 17.85 -37.04 16.70
N ALA A 331 18.48 -36.11 17.43
CA ALA A 331 18.78 -34.76 16.94
C ALA A 331 20.17 -34.67 16.27
N MET A 332 20.28 -33.86 15.21
CA MET A 332 21.56 -33.45 14.61
C MET A 332 21.58 -31.94 14.38
N THR A 333 22.23 -31.21 15.29
CA THR A 333 22.50 -29.78 15.16
C THR A 333 23.60 -29.54 14.13
N GLY A 334 23.22 -29.17 12.90
CA GLY A 334 24.14 -28.85 11.81
C GLY A 334 24.27 -27.35 11.58
N SER A 335 25.19 -26.69 12.30
CA SER A 335 25.58 -25.32 11.98
C SER A 335 26.29 -25.28 10.63
N ILE A 336 25.70 -24.63 9.63
CA ILE A 336 26.35 -24.34 8.35
C ILE A 336 26.67 -22.84 8.33
N ASP A 337 27.89 -22.51 8.72
CA ASP A 337 28.42 -21.15 8.59
C ASP A 337 28.62 -20.85 7.09
N ILE A 338 27.85 -19.89 6.57
CA ILE A 338 28.03 -19.33 5.24
C ILE A 338 28.65 -17.95 5.40
N GLU A 339 29.92 -17.80 5.03
CA GLU A 339 30.66 -16.55 5.15
C GLU A 339 30.01 -15.44 4.31
N TYR A 340 29.64 -14.34 4.96
CA TYR A 340 29.16 -13.13 4.29
C TYR A 340 30.32 -12.42 3.60
N ASN A 341 30.29 -12.37 2.26
CA ASN A 341 31.27 -11.66 1.45
C ASN A 341 30.63 -10.41 0.80
N GLU A 342 30.87 -9.23 1.38
CA GLU A 342 30.37 -7.96 0.86
C GLU A 342 31.24 -7.46 -0.32
N GLY A 343 30.74 -7.49 -1.56
CA GLY A 343 31.61 -7.18 -2.72
C GLY A 343 30.98 -7.02 -4.10
N LEU A 344 29.92 -6.19 -4.24
CA LEU A 344 29.29 -5.78 -5.52
C LEU A 344 28.62 -6.90 -6.36
N TYR A 345 27.75 -6.45 -7.28
CA TYR A 345 27.10 -7.23 -8.35
C TYR A 345 26.36 -8.51 -7.95
N GLN A 346 25.18 -8.32 -7.37
CA GLN A 346 24.00 -8.93 -7.99
C GLN A 346 22.71 -8.18 -7.67
N VAL A 347 21.95 -7.81 -8.71
CA VAL A 347 20.48 -7.80 -8.63
C VAL A 347 20.09 -9.28 -8.60
N ALA A 348 20.22 -9.89 -7.42
CA ALA A 348 20.27 -11.34 -7.28
C ALA A 348 19.03 -12.00 -7.87
N ASN A 349 19.24 -13.07 -8.65
CA ASN A 349 18.24 -13.78 -9.45
C ASN A 349 16.94 -14.04 -8.67
N ARG A 350 15.99 -13.12 -8.77
CA ARG A 350 14.64 -13.33 -8.24
C ARG A 350 13.97 -14.37 -9.13
N PRO A 351 13.35 -15.43 -8.57
CA PRO A 351 12.53 -16.30 -9.38
C PRO A 351 11.44 -15.45 -10.07
N PRO A 352 11.14 -15.67 -11.36
CA PRO A 352 10.13 -14.90 -12.06
C PRO A 352 8.78 -14.97 -11.33
N PRO A 353 7.94 -13.92 -11.37
CA PRO A 353 6.63 -13.92 -10.70
C PRO A 353 5.71 -15.04 -11.22
N VAL A 354 5.98 -15.53 -12.43
CA VAL A 354 5.41 -16.74 -12.99
C VAL A 354 6.43 -17.87 -12.88
N ASN A 355 6.09 -18.97 -12.19
CA ASN A 355 6.90 -20.19 -12.18
C ASN A 355 6.26 -21.20 -13.13
N SER A 356 6.40 -20.93 -14.43
CA SER A 356 5.96 -21.81 -15.52
C SER A 356 6.80 -21.50 -16.76
N ASP A 357 7.39 -22.54 -17.33
CA ASP A 357 8.09 -22.45 -18.63
C ASP A 357 7.09 -22.40 -19.81
N ARG A 358 5.80 -22.56 -19.53
CA ARG A 358 4.69 -22.46 -20.48
C ARG A 358 3.93 -21.14 -20.30
N LEU A 359 3.85 -20.37 -21.39
CA LEU A 359 2.92 -19.26 -21.56
C LEU A 359 1.56 -19.75 -22.10
N PRO A 360 0.45 -19.02 -21.85
CA PRO A 360 -0.89 -19.35 -22.33
C PRO A 360 -1.09 -18.96 -23.80
N LEU A 361 -0.24 -19.47 -24.70
CA LEU A 361 -0.25 -19.13 -26.14
C LEU A 361 -0.59 -20.35 -27.02
N PRO A 362 -1.28 -20.17 -28.17
CA PRO A 362 -1.85 -18.91 -28.67
C PRO A 362 -3.04 -18.46 -27.82
N TRP A 363 -3.13 -17.15 -27.55
CA TRP A 363 -4.13 -16.56 -26.66
C TRP A 363 -5.47 -16.36 -27.37
N SER A 364 -6.58 -16.70 -26.69
CA SER A 364 -7.96 -16.57 -27.18
C SER A 364 -8.93 -15.96 -26.17
N GLY A 365 -8.53 -15.78 -24.90
CA GLY A 365 -9.32 -15.10 -23.87
C GLY A 365 -9.32 -13.57 -24.01
N ARG A 366 -9.99 -12.86 -23.10
CA ARG A 366 -10.03 -11.37 -23.14
C ARG A 366 -9.05 -10.77 -22.13
N LEU A 367 -8.12 -9.94 -22.59
CA LEU A 367 -7.39 -9.01 -21.72
C LEU A 367 -8.25 -7.78 -21.42
N GLY A 368 -8.13 -7.24 -20.22
CA GLY A 368 -8.84 -6.04 -19.78
C GLY A 368 -8.11 -5.23 -18.73
N TYR A 369 -8.61 -4.03 -18.44
CA TYR A 369 -8.03 -3.10 -17.45
C TYR A 369 -9.10 -2.46 -16.55
N ALA A 370 -8.64 -1.78 -15.49
CA ALA A 370 -9.50 -1.31 -14.39
C ALA A 370 -9.76 0.21 -14.35
N CYS A 371 -11.05 0.56 -14.45
CA CYS A 371 -11.74 1.81 -14.08
C CYS A 371 -11.45 3.08 -14.90
N LEU A 372 -10.26 3.22 -15.47
CA LEU A 372 -9.82 4.44 -16.16
C LEU A 372 -9.04 4.07 -17.41
N ASN A 373 -9.27 4.79 -18.50
CA ASN A 373 -8.41 4.79 -19.68
C ASN A 373 -7.54 6.05 -19.64
N THR A 374 -6.21 5.92 -19.68
CA THR A 374 -5.30 7.05 -19.45
C THR A 374 -5.19 7.98 -20.66
N TYR A 375 -5.31 7.43 -21.88
CA TYR A 375 -5.38 8.20 -23.13
C TYR A 375 -6.63 9.10 -23.18
N LEU A 376 -7.82 8.51 -22.98
CA LEU A 376 -9.11 9.21 -22.94
C LEU A 376 -9.21 10.22 -21.79
N ARG A 377 -8.53 9.96 -20.66
CA ARG A 377 -8.49 10.90 -19.52
C ARG A 377 -7.67 12.16 -19.79
N ASN A 378 -6.71 12.13 -20.73
CA ASN A 378 -5.96 13.31 -21.16
C ASN A 378 -6.61 14.03 -22.36
N ALA A 379 -7.75 13.56 -22.87
CA ALA A 379 -8.53 14.28 -23.88
C ALA A 379 -9.07 15.63 -23.37
N ASN A 380 -9.35 16.55 -24.29
CA ASN A 380 -9.96 17.85 -23.98
C ASN A 380 -11.26 18.08 -24.78
N PRO A 381 -12.46 17.87 -24.20
CA PRO A 381 -12.73 17.55 -22.79
C PRO A 381 -12.41 16.08 -22.42
N PRO A 382 -12.11 15.80 -21.14
CA PRO A 382 -11.68 14.47 -20.68
C PRO A 382 -12.83 13.48 -20.56
N ILE A 383 -12.62 12.27 -21.08
CA ILE A 383 -13.57 11.15 -21.06
C ILE A 383 -13.17 10.18 -19.95
N PHE A 384 -14.02 10.00 -18.93
CA PHE A 384 -13.80 9.09 -17.81
C PHE A 384 -15.07 8.85 -16.98
N SER A 385 -15.16 7.70 -16.33
CA SER A 385 -16.37 7.24 -15.64
C SER A 385 -16.28 7.31 -14.10
N SER A 386 -15.66 8.37 -13.57
CA SER A 386 -15.40 8.53 -12.13
C SER A 386 -15.49 9.98 -11.63
N ARG A 387 -16.34 10.82 -12.23
CA ARG A 387 -16.64 12.17 -11.73
C ARG A 387 -17.33 12.08 -10.37
N THR A 388 -16.92 12.91 -9.41
CA THR A 388 -17.45 12.99 -8.05
C THR A 388 -17.27 14.41 -7.49
N CYS A 389 -17.87 14.72 -6.35
CA CYS A 389 -17.76 16.03 -5.66
C CYS A 389 -17.59 15.86 -4.14
N PRO A 390 -17.22 16.91 -3.40
CA PRO A 390 -17.34 16.93 -1.94
C PRO A 390 -18.81 16.85 -1.49
N PRO A 391 -19.11 16.31 -0.29
CA PRO A 391 -20.48 16.28 0.26
C PRO A 391 -21.15 17.65 0.36
N ALA A 392 -20.39 18.70 0.68
CA ALA A 392 -20.89 20.08 0.75
C ALA A 392 -21.57 20.55 -0.56
N SER A 393 -21.11 20.08 -1.72
CA SER A 393 -21.75 20.41 -3.01
C SER A 393 -23.10 19.72 -3.21
N ILE A 394 -23.44 18.69 -2.42
CA ILE A 394 -24.77 18.07 -2.41
C ILE A 394 -25.74 18.95 -1.63
N LEU A 395 -25.29 19.52 -0.51
CA LEU A 395 -26.07 20.46 0.31
C LEU A 395 -26.32 21.77 -0.46
N GLU A 396 -25.31 22.29 -1.15
CA GLU A 396 -25.38 23.52 -1.96
C GLU A 396 -26.24 23.36 -3.23
N ARG A 397 -26.11 22.23 -3.95
CA ARG A 397 -26.64 22.08 -5.33
C ARG A 397 -27.69 20.98 -5.49
N GLY A 398 -28.03 20.29 -4.41
CA GLY A 398 -29.01 19.20 -4.35
C GLY A 398 -28.54 17.89 -5.00
N GLN A 399 -29.28 16.82 -4.71
CA GLN A 399 -29.07 15.46 -5.24
C GLN A 399 -28.99 15.42 -6.78
N LYS A 400 -29.72 16.30 -7.49
CA LYS A 400 -29.70 16.36 -8.95
C LYS A 400 -28.29 16.57 -9.51
N TYR A 401 -27.42 17.32 -8.82
CA TYR A 401 -26.05 17.54 -9.27
C TYR A 401 -25.22 16.24 -9.27
N VAL A 402 -25.29 15.40 -8.22
CA VAL A 402 -24.57 14.11 -8.22
C VAL A 402 -25.17 13.11 -9.21
N GLN A 403 -26.48 13.16 -9.45
CA GLN A 403 -27.12 12.40 -10.51
C GLN A 403 -26.63 12.84 -11.91
N GLU A 404 -26.47 14.14 -12.17
CA GLU A 404 -25.89 14.66 -13.41
C GLU A 404 -24.42 14.22 -13.61
N LEU A 405 -23.61 14.16 -12.54
CA LEU A 405 -22.26 13.56 -12.59
C LEU A 405 -22.31 12.07 -12.93
N GLY A 406 -23.23 11.32 -12.34
CA GLY A 406 -23.46 9.90 -12.64
C GLY A 406 -23.89 9.66 -14.09
N LEU A 407 -24.81 10.48 -14.62
CA LEU A 407 -25.20 10.44 -16.04
C LEU A 407 -24.03 10.79 -16.97
N ALA A 408 -23.13 11.70 -16.60
CA ALA A 408 -21.92 11.97 -17.38
C ALA A 408 -20.96 10.76 -17.38
N ASN A 409 -20.78 10.09 -16.23
CA ASN A 409 -19.99 8.86 -16.14
C ASN A 409 -20.60 7.72 -16.97
N ALA A 410 -21.93 7.56 -16.95
CA ALA A 410 -22.65 6.56 -17.73
C ALA A 410 -22.62 6.81 -19.26
N ARG A 411 -22.56 8.07 -19.70
CA ARG A 411 -22.32 8.40 -21.12
C ARG A 411 -20.89 8.10 -21.56
N ASP A 412 -19.90 8.35 -20.70
CA ASP A 412 -18.49 8.14 -21.04
C ASP A 412 -18.11 6.66 -21.14
N ILE A 413 -18.76 5.74 -20.40
CA ILE A 413 -18.45 4.31 -20.55
C ILE A 413 -18.77 3.78 -21.95
N ILE A 414 -19.75 4.35 -22.66
CA ILE A 414 -20.05 4.02 -24.06
C ILE A 414 -18.81 4.29 -24.93
N LYS A 415 -18.23 5.49 -24.82
CA LYS A 415 -17.02 5.88 -25.54
C LYS A 415 -15.82 5.02 -25.15
N MET A 416 -15.66 4.70 -23.87
CA MET A 416 -14.58 3.82 -23.40
C MET A 416 -14.73 2.40 -23.97
N ILE A 417 -15.94 1.85 -24.06
CA ILE A 417 -16.22 0.53 -24.66
C ILE A 417 -15.93 0.54 -26.17
N GLN A 418 -16.33 1.59 -26.88
CA GLN A 418 -16.04 1.77 -28.31
C GLN A 418 -14.54 1.91 -28.60
N TRP A 419 -13.83 2.71 -27.80
CA TRP A 419 -12.38 2.87 -27.88
C TRP A 419 -11.65 1.56 -27.59
N ASN A 420 -12.05 0.84 -26.55
CA ASN A 420 -11.50 -0.47 -26.21
C ASN A 420 -11.64 -1.45 -27.37
N HIS A 421 -12.85 -1.56 -27.95
CA HIS A 421 -13.11 -2.45 -29.09
C HIS A 421 -12.27 -2.07 -30.32
N LYS A 422 -12.10 -0.77 -30.61
CA LYS A 422 -11.23 -0.28 -31.71
C LYS A 422 -9.79 -0.80 -31.58
N TYR A 423 -9.32 -1.01 -30.35
CA TYR A 423 -7.95 -1.45 -30.05
C TYR A 423 -7.86 -2.87 -29.48
N GLY A 424 -8.82 -3.75 -29.80
CA GLY A 424 -8.76 -5.18 -29.45
C GLY A 424 -8.94 -5.51 -27.96
N ILE A 425 -9.47 -4.57 -27.17
CA ILE A 425 -9.78 -4.77 -25.75
C ILE A 425 -11.29 -4.99 -25.61
N ASN A 426 -11.69 -6.13 -25.03
CA ASN A 426 -13.12 -6.48 -24.86
C ASN A 426 -13.44 -6.87 -23.40
N PHE A 427 -12.66 -6.38 -22.44
CA PHE A 427 -12.89 -6.60 -21.00
C PHE A 427 -12.49 -5.35 -20.19
N MET A 428 -13.35 -4.91 -19.28
CA MET A 428 -13.11 -3.75 -18.41
C MET A 428 -13.75 -3.96 -17.05
N ARG A 429 -13.06 -3.51 -16.00
CA ARG A 429 -13.69 -3.29 -14.68
C ARG A 429 -14.20 -1.85 -14.63
N LEU A 430 -15.51 -1.67 -14.44
CA LEU A 430 -16.14 -0.37 -14.25
C LEU A 430 -15.73 0.23 -12.91
N SER A 431 -15.74 1.57 -12.85
CA SER A 431 -15.50 2.34 -11.63
C SER A 431 -16.59 2.05 -10.58
N SER A 432 -16.20 1.81 -9.33
CA SER A 432 -17.15 1.77 -8.20
C SER A 432 -17.81 3.15 -7.99
N GLY A 433 -17.07 4.22 -8.29
CA GLY A 433 -17.52 5.62 -8.26
C GLY A 433 -18.24 6.08 -9.53
N MET A 434 -18.99 5.20 -10.20
CA MET A 434 -19.85 5.55 -11.34
C MET A 434 -20.93 6.56 -10.94
N PHE A 435 -21.63 6.32 -9.82
CA PHE A 435 -22.67 7.19 -9.29
C PHE A 435 -22.28 7.69 -7.89
N PRO A 436 -21.81 8.95 -7.75
CA PRO A 436 -21.33 9.48 -6.48
C PRO A 436 -22.39 9.41 -5.38
N PHE A 437 -22.03 8.81 -4.25
CA PHE A 437 -22.85 8.70 -3.03
C PHE A 437 -24.13 7.84 -3.15
N ALA A 438 -24.39 7.12 -4.24
CA ALA A 438 -25.62 6.33 -4.42
C ALA A 438 -25.91 5.33 -3.27
N SER A 439 -24.87 4.73 -2.68
CA SER A 439 -24.92 3.78 -1.55
C SER A 439 -24.84 4.42 -0.15
N HIS A 440 -24.70 5.75 -0.07
CA HIS A 440 -24.53 6.49 1.18
C HIS A 440 -25.79 6.40 2.06
N GLU A 441 -25.65 6.56 3.38
CA GLU A 441 -26.80 6.46 4.30
C GLU A 441 -27.74 7.66 4.19
N GLU A 442 -27.16 8.86 4.17
CA GLU A 442 -27.87 10.14 4.07
C GLU A 442 -28.14 10.56 2.61
N TYR A 443 -27.07 10.73 1.81
CA TYR A 443 -27.15 11.16 0.40
C TYR A 443 -27.40 10.02 -0.62
N GLY A 444 -27.89 8.86 -0.18
CA GLY A 444 -28.14 7.69 -1.03
C GLY A 444 -29.30 7.89 -2.01
N TYR A 445 -29.24 7.23 -3.17
CA TYR A 445 -30.31 7.28 -4.17
C TYR A 445 -30.31 6.04 -5.10
N PRO A 446 -31.49 5.55 -5.51
CA PRO A 446 -31.60 4.52 -6.54
C PRO A 446 -31.23 5.09 -7.92
N LEU A 447 -30.73 4.22 -8.80
CA LEU A 447 -30.37 4.57 -10.17
C LEU A 447 -31.58 4.59 -11.11
N ALA A 448 -32.55 3.73 -10.87
CA ALA A 448 -33.84 3.75 -11.57
C ALA A 448 -34.75 4.88 -11.04
N PRO A 449 -35.50 5.59 -11.91
CA PRO A 449 -35.50 5.47 -13.37
C PRO A 449 -34.41 6.31 -14.05
N PHE A 450 -33.83 7.32 -13.37
CA PHE A 450 -33.12 8.42 -14.04
C PHE A 450 -31.90 8.00 -14.87
N ALA A 451 -31.21 6.93 -14.48
CA ALA A 451 -30.04 6.38 -15.17
C ALA A 451 -30.34 5.13 -16.01
N ALA A 452 -31.59 4.65 -16.04
CA ALA A 452 -31.94 3.37 -16.65
C ALA A 452 -31.63 3.33 -18.16
N ASP A 453 -32.06 4.35 -18.91
CA ASP A 453 -31.91 4.39 -20.37
C ASP A 453 -30.43 4.47 -20.80
N VAL A 454 -29.62 5.27 -20.11
CA VAL A 454 -28.19 5.43 -20.43
C VAL A 454 -27.37 4.20 -20.04
N LEU A 455 -27.74 3.48 -18.97
CA LEU A 455 -27.12 2.21 -18.61
C LEU A 455 -27.54 1.10 -19.60
N ALA A 456 -28.81 1.04 -20.00
CA ALA A 456 -29.29 0.10 -21.00
C ALA A 456 -28.60 0.33 -22.37
N GLU A 457 -28.40 1.58 -22.78
CA GLU A 457 -27.62 1.92 -23.98
C GLU A 457 -26.14 1.50 -23.86
N ALA A 458 -25.50 1.75 -22.71
CA ALA A 458 -24.13 1.29 -22.47
C ALA A 458 -24.00 -0.24 -22.49
N GLY A 459 -25.00 -0.97 -21.99
CA GLY A 459 -25.05 -2.42 -22.06
C GLY A 459 -25.40 -2.97 -23.45
N ARG A 460 -26.22 -2.26 -24.25
CA ARG A 460 -26.45 -2.56 -25.67
C ARG A 460 -25.14 -2.50 -26.45
N VAL A 461 -24.40 -1.40 -26.32
CA VAL A 461 -23.09 -1.22 -26.96
C VAL A 461 -22.06 -2.23 -26.44
N ALA A 462 -22.08 -2.57 -25.15
CA ALA A 462 -21.24 -3.64 -24.61
C ALA A 462 -21.57 -5.00 -25.24
N ALA A 463 -22.86 -5.34 -25.39
CA ALA A 463 -23.32 -6.60 -25.97
C ALA A 463 -22.95 -6.74 -27.46
N GLU A 464 -23.21 -5.70 -28.25
CA GLU A 464 -22.87 -5.65 -29.68
C GLU A 464 -21.37 -5.77 -29.94
N LEU A 465 -20.53 -5.22 -29.04
CA LEU A 465 -19.08 -5.22 -29.15
C LEU A 465 -18.40 -6.36 -28.35
N GLY A 466 -19.17 -7.34 -27.85
CA GLY A 466 -18.70 -8.52 -27.12
C GLY A 466 -17.99 -8.23 -25.78
N HIS A 467 -18.18 -7.02 -25.25
CA HIS A 467 -17.35 -6.45 -24.20
C HIS A 467 -17.81 -6.90 -22.80
N ARG A 468 -16.99 -7.69 -22.12
CA ARG A 468 -17.22 -8.07 -20.72
C ARG A 468 -17.05 -6.85 -19.81
N LEU A 469 -17.98 -6.66 -18.89
CA LEU A 469 -17.95 -5.61 -17.85
C LEU A 469 -17.99 -6.29 -16.48
N THR A 470 -17.23 -5.79 -15.50
CA THR A 470 -17.27 -6.28 -14.10
C THR A 470 -17.07 -5.12 -13.13
N MET A 471 -17.28 -5.33 -11.83
CA MET A 471 -17.00 -4.33 -10.80
C MET A 471 -16.18 -4.90 -9.65
N HIS A 472 -15.60 -4.01 -8.84
CA HIS A 472 -15.06 -4.33 -7.52
C HIS A 472 -15.49 -3.23 -6.54
N PRO A 473 -16.46 -3.47 -5.65
CA PRO A 473 -16.82 -2.57 -4.56
C PRO A 473 -15.60 -2.15 -3.71
N GLY A 474 -15.66 -0.97 -3.09
CA GLY A 474 -14.51 -0.42 -2.37
C GLY A 474 -14.09 -1.25 -1.14
N GLN A 475 -12.83 -1.08 -0.69
CA GLN A 475 -12.25 -1.76 0.50
C GLN A 475 -13.04 -1.64 1.82
N PHE A 476 -14.07 -0.78 1.88
CA PHE A 476 -14.94 -0.59 3.04
C PHE A 476 -16.12 -1.58 3.08
N THR A 477 -16.36 -2.30 1.98
CA THR A 477 -17.44 -3.29 1.79
C THR A 477 -17.12 -4.59 2.54
N GLN A 478 -17.33 -4.62 3.87
CA GLN A 478 -16.85 -5.72 4.71
C GLN A 478 -18.00 -6.46 5.42
N ILE A 479 -18.65 -7.39 4.72
CA ILE A 479 -19.78 -8.18 5.26
C ILE A 479 -19.39 -9.20 6.35
N GLY A 480 -18.09 -9.52 6.50
CA GLY A 480 -17.55 -10.29 7.62
C GLY A 480 -17.31 -9.48 8.92
N SER A 481 -17.58 -8.17 8.91
CA SER A 481 -17.31 -7.27 10.03
C SER A 481 -18.21 -7.58 11.26
N PRO A 482 -17.69 -7.48 12.50
CA PRO A 482 -18.51 -7.56 13.70
C PRO A 482 -19.34 -6.28 13.96
N ARG A 483 -19.13 -5.22 13.17
CA ARG A 483 -19.83 -3.93 13.29
C ARG A 483 -21.06 -3.92 12.37
N LYS A 484 -22.27 -3.93 12.96
CA LYS A 484 -23.54 -4.03 12.22
C LYS A 484 -23.72 -2.92 11.19
N GLU A 485 -23.30 -1.71 11.53
CA GLU A 485 -23.32 -0.53 10.66
C GLU A 485 -22.36 -0.63 9.47
N VAL A 486 -21.22 -1.33 9.63
CA VAL A 486 -20.29 -1.63 8.53
C VAL A 486 -20.89 -2.69 7.59
N VAL A 487 -21.56 -3.70 8.14
CA VAL A 487 -22.28 -4.70 7.32
C VAL A 487 -23.45 -4.04 6.58
N ALA A 488 -24.24 -3.18 7.24
CA ALA A 488 -25.34 -2.46 6.59
C ALA A 488 -24.87 -1.56 5.44
N ALA A 489 -23.79 -0.79 5.64
CA ALA A 489 -23.19 0.01 4.56
C ALA A 489 -22.64 -0.87 3.42
N ALA A 490 -22.04 -2.02 3.75
CA ALA A 490 -21.55 -2.97 2.74
C ALA A 490 -22.68 -3.63 1.93
N VAL A 491 -23.85 -3.87 2.54
CA VAL A 491 -25.05 -4.35 1.83
C VAL A 491 -25.55 -3.27 0.86
N ARG A 492 -25.72 -2.01 1.30
CA ARG A 492 -26.11 -0.91 0.39
C ARG A 492 -25.16 -0.69 -0.78
N GLU A 493 -23.85 -0.83 -0.56
CA GLU A 493 -22.85 -0.77 -1.63
C GLU A 493 -23.05 -1.90 -2.66
N LEU A 494 -23.28 -3.14 -2.19
CA LEU A 494 -23.53 -4.30 -3.06
C LEU A 494 -24.85 -4.20 -3.83
N ASP A 495 -25.92 -3.72 -3.19
CA ASP A 495 -27.23 -3.54 -3.83
C ASP A 495 -27.17 -2.42 -4.90
N TYR A 496 -26.44 -1.32 -4.66
CA TYR A 496 -26.15 -0.29 -5.68
C TYR A 496 -25.38 -0.87 -6.88
N HIS A 497 -24.35 -1.68 -6.64
CA HIS A 497 -23.59 -2.31 -7.72
C HIS A 497 -24.43 -3.34 -8.51
N ASP A 498 -25.31 -4.10 -7.84
CA ASP A 498 -26.24 -5.01 -8.50
C ASP A 498 -27.33 -4.28 -9.29
N GLU A 499 -27.88 -3.16 -8.78
CA GLU A 499 -28.80 -2.31 -9.53
C GLU A 499 -28.12 -1.80 -10.82
N MET A 500 -26.91 -1.23 -10.70
CA MET A 500 -26.20 -0.67 -11.86
C MET A 500 -25.94 -1.72 -12.93
N LEU A 501 -25.47 -2.92 -12.56
CA LEU A 501 -25.25 -4.02 -13.50
C LEU A 501 -26.57 -4.56 -14.08
N SER A 502 -27.63 -4.64 -13.28
CA SER A 502 -28.96 -5.06 -13.73
C SER A 502 -29.69 -4.02 -14.59
N LEU A 503 -29.26 -2.75 -14.57
CA LEU A 503 -29.72 -1.70 -15.48
C LEU A 503 -28.97 -1.70 -16.81
N LEU A 504 -27.84 -2.41 -16.95
CA LEU A 504 -27.17 -2.59 -18.26
C LEU A 504 -28.00 -3.46 -19.23
N LYS A 505 -28.94 -4.27 -18.75
CA LYS A 505 -29.79 -5.17 -19.58
C LYS A 505 -29.00 -6.09 -20.52
N LEU A 506 -27.84 -6.57 -20.05
CA LEU A 506 -26.95 -7.45 -20.81
C LEU A 506 -27.64 -8.78 -21.19
N PRO A 507 -27.27 -9.41 -22.32
CA PRO A 507 -27.68 -10.77 -22.66
C PRO A 507 -27.32 -11.78 -21.56
N GLU A 508 -28.11 -12.85 -21.43
CA GLU A 508 -28.10 -13.78 -20.27
C GLU A 508 -26.71 -14.28 -19.82
N GLN A 509 -25.81 -14.60 -20.75
CA GLN A 509 -24.44 -15.01 -20.41
C GLN A 509 -23.54 -13.83 -20.03
N MET A 510 -23.71 -12.67 -20.67
CA MET A 510 -22.94 -11.47 -20.34
C MET A 510 -23.38 -10.88 -18.98
N ASP A 511 -24.65 -11.03 -18.62
CA ASP A 511 -25.15 -10.68 -17.29
C ASP A 511 -24.58 -11.60 -16.19
N ARG A 512 -24.48 -12.91 -16.45
CA ARG A 512 -23.72 -13.85 -15.59
C ARG A 512 -22.25 -13.45 -15.46
N ASP A 513 -21.63 -13.08 -16.58
CA ASP A 513 -20.22 -12.69 -16.63
C ASP A 513 -19.94 -11.35 -15.95
N ALA A 514 -20.98 -10.53 -15.74
CA ALA A 514 -20.97 -9.25 -15.02
C ALA A 514 -21.02 -9.44 -13.50
N VAL A 515 -19.84 -9.78 -12.96
CA VAL A 515 -19.61 -10.07 -11.54
C VAL A 515 -19.13 -8.87 -10.71
N MET A 516 -19.42 -8.93 -9.41
CA MET A 516 -18.88 -8.05 -8.37
C MET A 516 -17.78 -8.79 -7.60
N VAL A 517 -16.55 -8.30 -7.69
CA VAL A 517 -15.38 -8.89 -7.01
C VAL A 517 -15.19 -8.30 -5.63
N LEU A 518 -14.98 -9.13 -4.62
CA LEU A 518 -14.88 -8.71 -3.23
C LEU A 518 -13.75 -9.44 -2.47
N HIS A 519 -12.86 -8.71 -1.81
CA HIS A 519 -11.98 -9.30 -0.80
C HIS A 519 -12.75 -9.63 0.49
N MET A 520 -12.34 -10.69 1.20
CA MET A 520 -12.91 -11.05 2.51
C MET A 520 -12.72 -9.94 3.57
N GLY A 521 -11.72 -9.07 3.40
CA GLY A 521 -11.52 -7.87 4.22
C GLY A 521 -10.69 -8.13 5.47
N ARG A 522 -10.89 -7.36 6.54
CA ARG A 522 -10.07 -7.53 7.75
C ARG A 522 -10.40 -8.82 8.49
N VAL A 523 -9.38 -9.46 9.06
CA VAL A 523 -9.55 -10.53 10.05
C VAL A 523 -10.02 -9.91 11.37
N TYR A 524 -11.05 -10.50 11.96
CA TYR A 524 -11.77 -9.97 13.12
C TYR A 524 -12.02 -11.10 14.13
N GLY A 525 -11.18 -11.20 15.16
CA GLY A 525 -11.24 -12.30 16.15
C GLY A 525 -10.79 -13.66 15.59
N GLY A 526 -9.87 -13.67 14.62
CA GLY A 526 -9.39 -14.86 13.91
C GLY A 526 -10.09 -15.11 12.57
N LYS A 527 -9.50 -15.97 11.73
CA LYS A 527 -10.00 -16.30 10.39
C LYS A 527 -11.39 -16.95 10.48
N GLU A 528 -11.54 -18.06 11.19
CA GLU A 528 -12.84 -18.76 11.33
C GLU A 528 -13.97 -17.89 11.89
N ALA A 529 -13.71 -17.04 12.89
CA ALA A 529 -14.72 -16.12 13.42
C ALA A 529 -15.20 -15.11 12.35
N THR A 530 -14.33 -14.77 11.40
CA THR A 530 -14.66 -13.89 10.27
C THR A 530 -15.40 -14.64 9.16
N LEU A 531 -14.98 -15.86 8.85
CA LEU A 531 -15.69 -16.75 7.92
C LEU A 531 -17.12 -17.05 8.41
N ASN A 532 -17.31 -17.26 9.72
CA ASN A 532 -18.65 -17.50 10.29
C ASN A 532 -19.57 -16.27 10.18
N ARG A 533 -19.08 -15.06 10.48
CA ARG A 533 -19.87 -13.84 10.22
C ARG A 533 -20.10 -13.59 8.73
N PHE A 534 -19.15 -13.97 7.87
CA PHE A 534 -19.35 -13.92 6.43
C PHE A 534 -20.48 -14.87 5.99
N ARG A 535 -20.49 -16.13 6.45
CA ARG A 535 -21.59 -17.10 6.22
C ARG A 535 -22.93 -16.51 6.66
N GLU A 536 -23.01 -15.99 7.88
CA GLU A 536 -24.22 -15.36 8.44
C GLU A 536 -24.71 -14.14 7.65
N SER A 537 -23.81 -13.32 7.11
CA SER A 537 -24.16 -12.11 6.36
C SER A 537 -24.47 -12.42 4.89
N TYR A 538 -23.69 -13.28 4.25
CA TYR A 538 -23.91 -13.76 2.89
C TYR A 538 -25.28 -14.44 2.73
N ALA A 539 -25.71 -15.24 3.72
CA ALA A 539 -27.04 -15.84 3.73
C ALA A 539 -28.18 -14.81 3.60
N LYS A 540 -28.00 -13.61 4.17
CA LYS A 540 -28.98 -12.50 4.22
C LYS A 540 -28.96 -11.60 2.98
N LEU A 541 -27.95 -11.72 2.10
CA LEU A 541 -27.89 -10.93 0.86
C LEU A 541 -29.03 -11.28 -0.10
N SER A 542 -29.40 -10.37 -0.99
CA SER A 542 -30.34 -10.65 -2.06
C SER A 542 -29.80 -11.74 -3.01
N ASP A 543 -30.67 -12.56 -3.58
CA ASP A 543 -30.22 -13.62 -4.51
C ASP A 543 -29.63 -13.04 -5.81
N SER A 544 -29.88 -11.76 -6.10
CA SER A 544 -29.24 -11.05 -7.21
C SER A 544 -27.79 -10.70 -6.91
N VAL A 545 -27.51 -10.09 -5.75
CA VAL A 545 -26.15 -9.92 -5.24
C VAL A 545 -25.42 -11.28 -5.15
N LYS A 546 -26.06 -12.33 -4.62
CA LYS A 546 -25.46 -13.69 -4.53
C LYS A 546 -25.15 -14.31 -5.91
N ARG A 547 -25.87 -13.98 -6.98
CA ARG A 547 -25.54 -14.43 -8.35
C ARG A 547 -24.23 -13.81 -8.83
N ARG A 548 -24.08 -12.49 -8.67
CA ARG A 548 -22.92 -11.72 -9.17
C ARG A 548 -21.69 -11.74 -8.28
N LEU A 549 -21.85 -11.97 -6.97
CA LEU A 549 -20.74 -11.89 -6.02
C LEU A 549 -19.71 -13.02 -6.24
N VAL A 550 -18.44 -12.62 -6.35
CA VAL A 550 -17.25 -13.48 -6.41
C VAL A 550 -16.23 -13.00 -5.37
N LEU A 551 -15.46 -13.91 -4.78
CA LEU A 551 -14.41 -13.58 -3.81
C LEU A 551 -13.05 -13.49 -4.48
N GLU A 552 -12.12 -12.74 -3.88
CA GLU A 552 -10.73 -12.59 -4.36
C GLU A 552 -9.74 -12.69 -3.20
N ASN A 553 -8.66 -13.46 -3.39
CA ASN A 553 -7.54 -13.53 -2.42
C ASN A 553 -6.77 -12.21 -2.34
N ASP A 554 -6.26 -11.87 -1.16
CA ASP A 554 -5.56 -10.61 -0.90
C ASP A 554 -4.10 -10.79 -0.47
N ASP A 555 -3.41 -9.66 -0.35
CA ASP A 555 -1.96 -9.54 -0.11
C ASP A 555 -1.59 -9.35 1.38
N VAL A 556 -2.51 -9.64 2.31
CA VAL A 556 -2.30 -9.42 3.76
C VAL A 556 -2.74 -10.59 4.62
N ALA A 557 -3.90 -11.18 4.32
CA ALA A 557 -4.64 -11.98 5.29
C ALA A 557 -5.33 -13.22 4.70
N TRP A 558 -5.82 -13.14 3.46
CA TRP A 558 -6.71 -14.16 2.90
C TRP A 558 -6.12 -14.77 1.64
N SER A 559 -5.41 -15.88 1.82
CA SER A 559 -4.83 -16.65 0.72
C SER A 559 -5.90 -17.40 -0.08
N VAL A 560 -5.49 -17.93 -1.24
CA VAL A 560 -6.27 -18.92 -2.01
C VAL A 560 -6.66 -20.13 -1.15
N HIS A 561 -5.79 -20.54 -0.21
CA HIS A 561 -6.02 -21.68 0.67
C HIS A 561 -7.10 -21.40 1.74
N ASP A 562 -7.22 -20.15 2.20
CA ASP A 562 -8.26 -19.74 3.16
C ASP A 562 -9.64 -19.59 2.49
N LEU A 563 -9.68 -19.02 1.28
CA LEU A 563 -10.93 -18.65 0.63
C LEU A 563 -11.55 -19.77 -0.22
N LEU A 564 -10.76 -20.66 -0.82
CA LEU A 564 -11.28 -21.71 -1.69
C LEU A 564 -12.29 -22.66 -0.98
N PRO A 565 -12.10 -23.08 0.30
CA PRO A 565 -13.10 -23.90 1.00
C PRO A 565 -14.46 -23.21 1.15
N ILE A 566 -14.50 -21.95 1.57
CA ILE A 566 -15.77 -21.20 1.72
C ILE A 566 -16.39 -20.84 0.35
N CYS A 567 -15.58 -20.69 -0.69
CA CYS A 567 -16.04 -20.54 -2.08
C CYS A 567 -16.69 -21.83 -2.62
N GLU A 568 -16.16 -23.00 -2.25
CA GLU A 568 -16.76 -24.30 -2.53
C GLU A 568 -18.06 -24.51 -1.74
N GLU A 569 -18.07 -24.20 -0.45
CA GLU A 569 -19.22 -24.29 0.47
C GLU A 569 -20.42 -23.41 0.05
N LEU A 570 -20.20 -22.09 -0.10
CA LEU A 570 -21.26 -21.11 -0.35
C LEU A 570 -21.60 -20.92 -1.83
N ASN A 571 -21.02 -21.76 -2.70
CA ASN A 571 -21.07 -21.67 -4.16
C ASN A 571 -20.73 -20.25 -4.68
N ILE A 572 -19.61 -19.71 -4.21
CA ILE A 572 -19.06 -18.41 -4.64
C ILE A 572 -17.86 -18.69 -5.57
N PRO A 573 -17.75 -18.06 -6.75
CA PRO A 573 -16.57 -18.17 -7.58
C PRO A 573 -15.37 -17.48 -6.93
N LEU A 574 -14.18 -18.10 -7.00
CA LEU A 574 -12.93 -17.50 -6.53
C LEU A 574 -12.17 -16.90 -7.72
N VAL A 575 -12.00 -15.58 -7.73
CA VAL A 575 -10.99 -14.88 -8.52
C VAL A 575 -9.64 -15.19 -7.89
N LEU A 576 -8.75 -15.82 -8.66
CA LEU A 576 -7.33 -15.85 -8.32
C LEU A 576 -6.73 -14.50 -8.73
N ASP A 577 -6.19 -13.76 -7.76
CA ASP A 577 -5.17 -12.76 -8.06
C ASP A 577 -3.78 -13.37 -7.85
N TYR A 578 -3.02 -13.41 -8.94
CA TYR A 578 -1.66 -13.97 -8.98
C TYR A 578 -0.64 -13.11 -8.24
N HIS A 579 -0.82 -11.79 -8.20
CA HIS A 579 0.09 -10.85 -7.56
C HIS A 579 -0.02 -10.94 -6.03
N HIS A 580 -1.24 -10.88 -5.50
CA HIS A 580 -1.58 -11.06 -4.09
C HIS A 580 -1.06 -12.41 -3.58
N HIS A 581 -1.29 -13.50 -4.32
CA HIS A 581 -0.76 -14.82 -3.96
C HIS A 581 0.78 -14.84 -3.91
N ASN A 582 1.44 -14.17 -4.87
CA ASN A 582 2.90 -14.09 -4.92
C ASN A 582 3.54 -13.22 -3.82
N ILE A 583 2.76 -12.48 -3.03
CA ILE A 583 3.27 -11.57 -1.99
C ILE A 583 2.60 -11.76 -0.61
N ILE A 584 1.75 -12.76 -0.42
CA ILE A 584 1.22 -13.08 0.92
C ILE A 584 2.25 -13.89 1.72
N PHE A 585 2.70 -13.33 2.85
CA PHE A 585 3.78 -13.90 3.68
C PHE A 585 3.26 -14.89 4.73
N ASP A 586 2.59 -15.95 4.28
CA ASP A 586 2.10 -17.05 5.12
C ASP A 586 3.06 -18.27 5.01
N PRO A 587 3.51 -18.91 6.11
CA PRO A 587 4.43 -20.05 6.05
C PRO A 587 3.93 -21.26 5.25
N CYS A 588 2.62 -21.38 5.03
CA CYS A 588 2.02 -22.45 4.23
C CYS A 588 1.90 -22.12 2.73
N VAL A 589 2.19 -20.87 2.33
CA VAL A 589 2.12 -20.37 0.95
C VAL A 589 3.53 -20.16 0.40
N ARG A 590 3.75 -20.49 -0.88
CA ARG A 590 5.10 -20.45 -1.49
C ARG A 590 5.13 -19.51 -2.69
N GLU A 591 5.77 -18.36 -2.52
CA GLU A 591 5.98 -17.31 -3.53
C GLU A 591 6.16 -17.83 -4.97
N GLY A 592 5.35 -17.30 -5.90
CA GLY A 592 5.24 -17.78 -7.28
C GLY A 592 4.13 -18.82 -7.45
N THR A 593 3.88 -19.26 -8.68
CA THR A 593 2.65 -20.01 -9.03
C THR A 593 2.59 -21.52 -8.73
N LYS A 594 3.69 -22.16 -8.28
CA LYS A 594 3.80 -23.64 -8.24
C LYS A 594 2.83 -24.33 -7.27
N ASP A 595 2.47 -23.70 -6.17
CA ASP A 595 1.59 -24.21 -5.12
C ASP A 595 0.09 -24.06 -5.41
N ILE A 596 -0.28 -23.09 -6.26
CA ILE A 596 -1.67 -22.86 -6.70
C ILE A 596 -2.06 -23.57 -8.00
N ILE A 597 -1.10 -23.97 -8.86
CA ILE A 597 -1.40 -24.72 -10.10
C ILE A 597 -2.25 -25.98 -9.82
N ARG A 598 -1.93 -26.71 -8.74
CA ARG A 598 -2.72 -27.88 -8.25
C ARG A 598 -4.14 -27.55 -7.77
N LEU A 599 -4.52 -26.27 -7.66
CA LEU A 599 -5.86 -25.82 -7.27
C LEU A 599 -6.70 -25.34 -8.45
N TYR A 600 -6.14 -25.19 -9.66
CA TYR A 600 -6.84 -24.59 -10.80
C TYR A 600 -8.15 -25.32 -11.15
N ASP A 601 -8.18 -26.65 -11.11
CA ASP A 601 -9.41 -27.44 -11.31
C ASP A 601 -10.51 -27.13 -10.27
N ARG A 602 -10.12 -26.92 -9.00
CA ARG A 602 -11.04 -26.57 -7.92
C ARG A 602 -11.59 -25.17 -8.12
N ILE A 603 -10.70 -24.21 -8.41
CA ILE A 603 -11.07 -22.82 -8.70
C ILE A 603 -12.00 -22.77 -9.92
N LYS A 604 -11.64 -23.41 -11.05
CA LYS A 604 -12.44 -23.49 -12.28
C LYS A 604 -13.85 -24.05 -12.01
N LYS A 605 -13.97 -25.11 -11.20
CA LYS A 605 -15.27 -25.66 -10.76
C LYS A 605 -16.14 -24.63 -10.02
N THR A 606 -15.57 -23.68 -9.25
CA THR A 606 -16.36 -22.62 -8.61
C THR A 606 -17.07 -21.68 -9.60
N TRP A 607 -16.45 -21.42 -10.75
CA TRP A 607 -17.03 -20.66 -11.87
C TRP A 607 -18.04 -21.50 -12.66
N THR A 608 -17.66 -22.74 -13.02
CA THR A 608 -18.50 -23.65 -13.82
C THR A 608 -19.84 -23.94 -13.15
N ARG A 609 -19.89 -24.13 -11.82
CA ARG A 609 -21.14 -24.38 -11.08
C ARG A 609 -22.18 -23.25 -11.21
N LYS A 610 -21.75 -22.01 -11.44
CA LYS A 610 -22.62 -20.84 -11.68
C LYS A 610 -22.80 -20.49 -13.16
N ARG A 611 -22.17 -21.23 -14.09
CA ARG A 611 -22.14 -20.95 -15.54
C ARG A 611 -21.60 -19.56 -15.88
N ILE A 612 -20.66 -19.07 -15.08
CA ILE A 612 -19.98 -17.78 -15.30
C ILE A 612 -18.65 -18.05 -15.99
N THR A 613 -18.31 -17.30 -17.04
CA THR A 613 -16.99 -17.37 -17.68
C THR A 613 -15.92 -17.02 -16.65
N GLN A 614 -14.92 -17.87 -16.48
CA GLN A 614 -13.88 -17.67 -15.47
C GLN A 614 -13.10 -16.38 -15.73
N LYS A 615 -12.76 -15.65 -14.66
CA LYS A 615 -11.80 -14.54 -14.72
C LYS A 615 -10.77 -14.61 -13.59
N MET A 616 -9.57 -14.15 -13.88
CA MET A 616 -8.47 -13.98 -12.91
C MET A 616 -7.97 -12.54 -12.94
N HIS A 617 -7.20 -12.14 -11.93
CA HIS A 617 -6.50 -10.85 -11.87
C HIS A 617 -4.98 -11.05 -11.96
N TYR A 618 -4.30 -10.13 -12.65
CA TYR A 618 -2.85 -10.18 -12.84
C TYR A 618 -2.20 -8.80 -12.66
N SER A 619 -1.11 -8.79 -11.91
CA SER A 619 -0.22 -7.64 -11.74
C SER A 619 1.20 -8.13 -11.45
N GLU A 620 2.15 -7.21 -11.51
CA GLU A 620 3.54 -7.43 -11.13
C GLU A 620 3.96 -6.37 -10.10
N GLN A 621 4.82 -6.77 -9.16
CA GLN A 621 5.46 -5.86 -8.21
C GLN A 621 6.41 -4.91 -8.94
N THR A 622 6.52 -3.65 -8.50
CA THR A 622 7.54 -2.73 -9.07
C THR A 622 8.94 -3.32 -8.96
N ALA A 623 9.76 -3.18 -10.02
CA ALA A 623 11.08 -3.83 -10.09
C ALA A 623 12.02 -3.47 -8.92
N SER A 624 11.88 -2.25 -8.38
CA SER A 624 12.63 -1.75 -7.22
C SER A 624 12.08 -2.17 -5.85
N ALA A 625 10.94 -2.88 -5.78
CA ALA A 625 10.39 -3.34 -4.51
C ALA A 625 11.33 -4.33 -3.80
N VAL A 626 11.52 -4.16 -2.49
CA VAL A 626 12.32 -5.06 -1.65
C VAL A 626 11.55 -5.46 -0.39
N SER A 627 10.99 -4.48 0.34
CA SER A 627 10.25 -4.77 1.57
C SER A 627 8.88 -5.40 1.26
N PRO A 628 8.31 -6.23 2.17
CA PRO A 628 6.93 -6.70 2.09
C PRO A 628 5.90 -5.61 1.79
N ARG A 629 6.12 -4.38 2.27
CA ARG A 629 5.23 -3.23 1.99
C ARG A 629 5.39 -2.66 0.59
N ASP A 630 6.62 -2.63 0.05
CA ASP A 630 6.88 -2.15 -1.30
C ASP A 630 6.43 -3.16 -2.36
N ARG A 631 6.50 -4.45 -2.06
CA ARG A 631 6.06 -5.54 -2.95
C ARG A 631 4.57 -5.50 -3.30
N ARG A 632 3.76 -4.79 -2.50
CA ARG A 632 2.34 -4.48 -2.74
C ARG A 632 2.10 -3.37 -3.77
N LYS A 633 3.16 -2.71 -4.26
CA LYS A 633 3.06 -1.67 -5.28
C LYS A 633 2.98 -2.32 -6.65
N HIS A 634 1.79 -2.28 -7.25
CA HIS A 634 1.58 -2.68 -8.64
C HIS A 634 2.45 -1.82 -9.58
N SER A 635 3.07 -2.46 -10.55
CA SER A 635 3.89 -1.87 -11.60
C SER A 635 3.12 -0.90 -12.51
N ALA A 636 3.87 -0.07 -13.25
CA ALA A 636 3.34 0.71 -14.36
C ALA A 636 2.70 -0.21 -15.40
N ARG A 637 3.45 -1.23 -15.82
CA ARG A 637 3.05 -2.25 -16.79
C ARG A 637 3.55 -3.63 -16.35
N VAL A 638 2.79 -4.66 -16.68
CA VAL A 638 3.21 -6.08 -16.58
C VAL A 638 4.02 -6.45 -17.82
N LYS A 639 4.94 -7.42 -17.69
CA LYS A 639 5.88 -7.84 -18.75
C LYS A 639 5.72 -9.31 -19.15
N THR A 640 4.91 -10.11 -18.44
CA THR A 640 4.61 -11.50 -18.83
C THR A 640 3.13 -11.88 -18.65
N LEU A 641 2.76 -13.10 -19.06
CA LEU A 641 1.42 -13.67 -18.86
C LEU A 641 1.46 -14.77 -17.78
N PRO A 642 0.44 -14.86 -16.90
CA PRO A 642 0.36 -15.91 -15.89
C PRO A 642 0.11 -17.30 -16.52
N PRO A 643 0.45 -18.38 -15.80
CA PRO A 643 0.11 -19.74 -16.21
C PRO A 643 -1.39 -19.95 -15.95
N CYS A 644 -2.17 -19.76 -16.99
CA CYS A 644 -3.62 -19.94 -17.03
C CYS A 644 -4.00 -20.69 -18.32
N ASP A 645 -5.28 -21.00 -18.50
CA ASP A 645 -5.76 -21.52 -19.78
C ASP A 645 -5.75 -20.40 -20.85
N PRO A 646 -5.50 -20.69 -22.13
CA PRO A 646 -5.40 -19.64 -23.17
C PRO A 646 -6.70 -18.88 -23.46
N ASP A 647 -7.85 -19.40 -23.01
CA ASP A 647 -9.19 -18.82 -23.13
C ASP A 647 -9.61 -17.95 -21.93
N MET A 648 -8.70 -17.70 -20.97
CA MET A 648 -8.99 -17.00 -19.72
C MET A 648 -9.31 -15.51 -19.90
N ASP A 649 -10.33 -14.99 -19.22
CA ASP A 649 -10.51 -13.54 -19.09
C ASP A 649 -9.59 -12.99 -17.99
N LEU A 650 -8.64 -12.13 -18.36
CA LEU A 650 -7.58 -11.66 -17.48
C LEU A 650 -7.64 -10.15 -17.28
N MET A 651 -7.87 -9.74 -16.03
CA MET A 651 -7.86 -8.32 -15.64
C MET A 651 -6.45 -7.89 -15.26
N ILE A 652 -5.90 -6.93 -16.00
CA ILE A 652 -4.57 -6.37 -15.77
C ILE A 652 -4.68 -5.21 -14.77
N GLU A 653 -4.21 -5.44 -13.55
CA GLU A 653 -4.32 -4.54 -12.40
C GLU A 653 -3.13 -3.54 -12.34
N ALA A 654 -2.66 -3.03 -13.47
CA ALA A 654 -1.49 -2.14 -13.54
C ALA A 654 -1.82 -0.63 -13.37
N LYS A 655 -0.80 0.23 -13.23
CA LYS A 655 -1.00 1.69 -13.15
C LYS A 655 -1.34 2.32 -14.50
N ASP A 656 -0.66 1.94 -15.59
CA ASP A 656 -0.82 2.54 -16.93
C ASP A 656 -2.03 1.99 -17.70
N LYS A 657 -2.88 1.17 -17.06
CA LYS A 657 -4.19 0.73 -17.56
C LYS A 657 -4.12 0.07 -18.94
N GLU A 658 -4.72 0.67 -19.96
CA GLU A 658 -4.72 0.14 -21.33
C GLU A 658 -3.31 -0.03 -21.90
N GLN A 659 -2.34 0.80 -21.50
CA GLN A 659 -0.95 0.67 -21.96
C GLN A 659 -0.29 -0.62 -21.48
N ALA A 660 -0.68 -1.13 -20.30
CA ALA A 660 -0.19 -2.42 -19.81
C ALA A 660 -0.80 -3.61 -20.57
N VAL A 661 -2.02 -3.44 -21.11
CA VAL A 661 -2.62 -4.42 -22.03
C VAL A 661 -1.91 -4.36 -23.39
N PHE A 662 -1.67 -3.16 -23.92
CA PHE A 662 -0.89 -2.93 -25.14
C PHE A 662 0.54 -3.47 -25.07
N GLU A 663 1.22 -3.33 -23.93
CA GLU A 663 2.55 -3.91 -23.67
C GLU A 663 2.53 -5.44 -23.88
N LEU A 664 1.56 -6.15 -23.30
CA LEU A 664 1.38 -7.58 -23.47
C LEU A 664 1.02 -7.95 -24.93
N MET A 665 0.11 -7.19 -25.55
CA MET A 665 -0.31 -7.42 -26.93
C MET A 665 0.88 -7.35 -27.88
N ARG A 666 1.72 -6.31 -27.79
CA ARG A 666 2.95 -6.21 -28.60
C ARG A 666 4.00 -7.26 -28.26
N THR A 667 4.25 -7.50 -26.97
CA THR A 667 5.28 -8.45 -26.50
C THR A 667 5.02 -9.87 -27.00
N PHE A 668 3.77 -10.32 -26.97
CA PHE A 668 3.37 -11.69 -27.32
C PHE A 668 2.61 -11.81 -28.65
N LYS A 669 2.46 -10.70 -29.40
CA LYS A 669 1.67 -10.61 -30.66
C LYS A 669 0.25 -11.15 -30.52
N LEU A 670 -0.41 -10.78 -29.43
CA LEU A 670 -1.80 -11.17 -29.13
C LEU A 670 -2.78 -10.50 -30.12
N PRO A 671 -3.99 -11.04 -30.33
CA PRO A 671 -4.95 -10.45 -31.28
C PRO A 671 -5.12 -8.93 -31.10
N GLY A 672 -4.96 -8.17 -32.19
CA GLY A 672 -5.04 -6.70 -32.19
C GLY A 672 -3.74 -5.95 -31.85
N TRP A 673 -2.60 -6.62 -31.69
CA TRP A 673 -1.28 -6.00 -31.42
C TRP A 673 -0.83 -4.96 -32.46
N ASP A 674 -1.39 -5.04 -33.66
CA ASP A 674 -1.15 -4.22 -34.84
C ASP A 674 -2.20 -3.10 -35.03
N SER A 675 -3.23 -3.04 -34.17
CA SER A 675 -4.30 -2.02 -34.27
C SER A 675 -3.87 -0.62 -33.81
N PHE A 676 -2.76 -0.49 -33.07
CA PHE A 676 -2.31 0.75 -32.43
C PHE A 676 -0.85 1.12 -32.69
N ASN A 677 -0.63 2.40 -33.00
CA ASN A 677 0.67 3.00 -33.28
C ASN A 677 1.15 3.89 -32.12
N ASP A 678 2.42 4.26 -32.20
CA ASP A 678 3.08 5.11 -31.21
C ASP A 678 2.60 6.57 -31.33
N ILE A 679 2.39 7.26 -30.20
CA ILE A 679 2.15 8.71 -30.21
C ILE A 679 3.43 9.47 -30.56
N VAL A 680 3.29 10.44 -31.47
CA VAL A 680 4.31 11.46 -31.74
C VAL A 680 4.31 12.44 -30.55
N PRO A 681 5.45 12.67 -29.86
CA PRO A 681 5.47 13.44 -28.62
C PRO A 681 4.78 14.79 -28.72
N TYR A 682 3.80 15.03 -27.85
CA TYR A 682 3.01 16.26 -27.75
C TYR A 682 2.10 16.58 -28.95
N GLU A 683 1.84 15.61 -29.84
CA GLU A 683 0.97 15.76 -31.01
C GLU A 683 -0.20 14.76 -30.98
N ARG A 684 -1.42 15.31 -30.94
CA ARG A 684 -2.68 14.55 -31.06
C ARG A 684 -3.39 14.88 -32.36
N GLU A 685 -3.84 13.82 -33.04
CA GLU A 685 -4.55 13.89 -34.32
C GLU A 685 -6.08 13.75 -34.18
N ASP A 686 -6.55 13.62 -32.95
CA ASP A 686 -7.93 13.38 -32.53
C ASP A 686 -8.47 14.47 -31.59
N GLU A 687 -7.77 15.60 -31.50
CA GLU A 687 -8.21 16.80 -30.79
C GLU A 687 -8.37 18.00 -31.74
N PRO A 688 -9.37 18.86 -31.54
CA PRO A 688 -9.56 20.05 -32.36
C PRO A 688 -8.47 21.09 -32.09
N ARG A 689 -7.96 21.73 -33.14
CA ARG A 689 -6.86 22.70 -33.03
C ARG A 689 -7.10 23.93 -33.91
N LYS A 690 -7.12 25.12 -33.30
CA LYS A 690 -7.20 26.39 -34.01
C LYS A 690 -5.95 26.63 -34.88
N ALA A 691 -6.11 27.35 -35.99
CA ALA A 691 -4.99 27.75 -36.85
C ALA A 691 -3.96 28.60 -36.07
N VAL A 692 -2.67 28.40 -36.34
CA VAL A 692 -1.57 29.15 -35.72
C VAL A 692 -0.47 29.44 -36.75
N LYS A 693 -0.13 30.72 -36.94
CA LYS A 693 1.06 31.13 -37.68
C LYS A 693 2.29 31.02 -36.79
N LYS A 694 3.25 30.16 -37.15
CA LYS A 694 4.56 30.12 -36.52
C LYS A 694 5.60 30.80 -37.41
N LYS A 695 6.24 31.84 -36.89
CA LYS A 695 7.47 32.39 -37.48
C LYS A 695 8.53 31.30 -37.60
N ALA A 696 9.28 31.30 -38.70
CA ALA A 696 10.42 30.41 -38.87
C ALA A 696 11.47 30.63 -37.77
N LYS A 697 12.14 29.57 -37.33
CA LYS A 697 13.27 29.69 -36.39
C LYS A 697 14.48 30.24 -37.11
N GLU A 698 15.06 31.32 -36.59
CA GLU A 698 16.38 31.83 -36.99
C GLU A 698 17.47 30.79 -36.65
N GLY A 699 17.71 29.84 -37.55
CA GLY A 699 18.54 28.67 -37.24
C GLY A 699 19.09 27.88 -38.42
N LYS A 700 18.91 28.34 -39.67
CA LYS A 700 19.62 27.82 -40.85
C LYS A 700 19.53 28.80 -42.02
N LYS A 701 20.60 29.58 -42.26
CA LYS A 701 20.76 30.28 -43.55
C LYS A 701 21.14 29.24 -44.61
N ASN A 702 20.22 28.94 -45.51
CA ASN A 702 20.51 28.73 -46.93
C ASN A 702 19.22 28.85 -47.77
N THR A 703 19.29 29.72 -48.79
CA THR A 703 18.43 29.78 -49.97
C THR A 703 16.90 29.75 -49.79
N ASN A 704 16.31 30.95 -49.79
CA ASN A 704 15.01 31.30 -50.41
C ASN A 704 13.80 30.41 -50.10
N ALA A 705 13.30 30.50 -48.86
CA ALA A 705 11.91 30.15 -48.52
C ALA A 705 11.42 31.01 -47.34
N ASP A 706 11.13 32.29 -47.58
CA ASP A 706 10.34 33.10 -46.63
C ASP A 706 8.88 32.64 -46.68
N GLY A 707 8.58 31.63 -45.87
CA GLY A 707 7.23 31.13 -45.65
C GLY A 707 6.95 31.05 -44.16
N ASP A 708 6.00 31.87 -43.69
CA ASP A 708 5.35 31.62 -42.40
C ASP A 708 4.73 30.22 -42.44
N ILE A 709 5.04 29.38 -41.44
CA ILE A 709 4.41 28.07 -41.33
C ILE A 709 3.02 28.29 -40.71
N GLU A 710 2.06 28.54 -41.59
CA GLU A 710 0.63 28.55 -41.27
C GLU A 710 0.18 27.12 -40.99
N ILE A 711 0.01 26.79 -39.71
CA ILE A 711 -0.53 25.50 -39.30
C ILE A 711 -2.06 25.64 -39.39
N PRO A 712 -2.74 24.90 -40.29
CA PRO A 712 -4.17 25.08 -40.54
C PRO A 712 -5.02 24.66 -39.34
N GLU A 713 -6.28 25.10 -39.35
CA GLU A 713 -7.27 24.65 -38.38
C GLU A 713 -7.60 23.17 -38.60
N ARG A 714 -7.68 22.42 -37.49
CA ARG A 714 -8.07 21.00 -37.45
C ARG A 714 -9.43 20.89 -36.78
N ILE A 715 -10.44 20.59 -37.57
CA ILE A 715 -11.76 20.13 -37.10
C ILE A 715 -11.70 18.60 -37.02
N VAL A 716 -12.25 18.02 -35.95
CA VAL A 716 -12.38 16.57 -35.73
C VAL A 716 -13.86 16.28 -35.50
N SER A 717 -14.36 15.15 -36.00
CA SER A 717 -15.76 14.74 -35.80
C SER A 717 -16.03 14.38 -34.33
N THR A 718 -17.31 14.27 -33.95
CA THR A 718 -17.67 13.79 -32.60
C THR A 718 -17.36 12.30 -32.40
N GLU A 719 -17.16 11.58 -33.49
CA GLU A 719 -16.94 10.13 -33.57
C GLU A 719 -15.44 9.78 -33.60
N ASP A 720 -14.60 10.65 -34.18
CA ASP A 720 -13.13 10.52 -34.21
C ASP A 720 -12.46 11.17 -32.99
N PHE A 721 -13.16 12.06 -32.28
CA PHE A 721 -12.60 12.79 -31.14
C PHE A 721 -12.12 11.84 -30.03
N ALA A 722 -10.88 12.03 -29.60
CA ALA A 722 -10.16 11.18 -28.63
C ALA A 722 -9.94 9.71 -29.07
N MET A 723 -10.19 9.35 -30.33
CA MET A 723 -10.10 7.98 -30.86
C MET A 723 -8.77 7.68 -31.58
N GLY A 724 -7.65 8.34 -31.24
CA GLY A 724 -6.32 8.02 -31.78
C GLY A 724 -6.03 8.55 -33.20
N GLY A 725 -7.01 9.19 -33.83
CA GLY A 725 -6.90 9.80 -35.15
C GLY A 725 -6.80 8.77 -36.29
N PRO A 726 -6.56 9.22 -37.54
CA PRO A 726 -6.46 8.34 -38.70
C PRO A 726 -5.24 7.42 -38.64
N ASN A 727 -4.22 7.79 -37.85
CA ASN A 727 -3.00 7.02 -37.66
C ASN A 727 -3.03 6.09 -36.42
N ASN A 728 -4.14 5.98 -35.70
CA ASN A 728 -4.30 5.13 -34.52
C ASN A 728 -3.20 5.30 -33.44
N ARG A 729 -2.76 6.54 -33.19
CA ARG A 729 -1.62 6.84 -32.31
C ARG A 729 -2.03 6.95 -30.85
N VAL A 730 -1.96 5.82 -30.13
CA VAL A 730 -2.47 5.66 -28.75
C VAL A 730 -1.52 4.97 -27.77
N TYR A 731 -0.29 4.64 -28.18
CA TYR A 731 0.70 3.98 -27.31
C TYR A 731 1.95 4.83 -27.07
N TRP A 732 2.44 4.89 -25.83
CA TRP A 732 3.71 5.55 -25.48
C TRP A 732 4.62 4.64 -24.65
N PRO A 733 5.94 4.90 -24.58
CA PRO A 733 6.84 4.23 -23.64
C PRO A 733 6.45 4.48 -22.17
N GLU A 734 6.85 3.59 -21.28
CA GLU A 734 6.65 3.72 -19.82
C GLU A 734 7.27 5.04 -19.30
N GLY A 735 6.50 5.83 -18.52
CA GLY A 735 6.94 7.13 -17.99
C GLY A 735 6.91 8.32 -18.98
N MET A 736 6.24 8.19 -20.12
CA MET A 736 6.11 9.24 -21.15
C MET A 736 4.69 9.84 -21.27
N GLU A 737 3.84 9.71 -20.24
CA GLU A 737 2.44 10.17 -20.27
C GLU A 737 2.25 11.68 -20.49
N ASP A 738 3.28 12.49 -20.22
CA ASP A 738 3.29 13.92 -20.55
C ASP A 738 3.27 14.19 -22.07
N TRP A 739 3.59 13.20 -22.93
CA TRP A 739 3.46 13.30 -24.38
C TRP A 739 2.01 13.44 -24.86
N LEU A 740 1.02 13.08 -24.03
CA LEU A 740 -0.40 13.21 -24.36
C LEU A 740 -0.90 14.65 -24.38
N ARG A 741 -0.16 15.58 -23.77
CA ARG A 741 -0.57 16.98 -23.59
C ARG A 741 0.19 17.87 -24.59
N PRO A 742 -0.40 18.99 -25.05
CA PRO A 742 0.33 19.96 -25.85
C PRO A 742 1.61 20.41 -25.14
N LYS A 743 2.71 20.52 -25.89
CA LYS A 743 3.99 20.94 -25.31
C LYS A 743 3.83 22.34 -24.70
N THR A 744 3.94 22.41 -23.38
CA THR A 744 4.03 23.70 -22.70
C THR A 744 5.36 24.34 -23.04
N ASP A 745 5.31 25.53 -23.64
CA ASP A 745 6.49 26.37 -23.85
C ASP A 745 6.93 26.92 -22.48
N ARG A 746 7.66 26.09 -21.72
CA ARG A 746 8.45 26.54 -20.57
C ARG A 746 9.58 27.42 -21.08
N LEU A 747 9.40 28.73 -20.94
CA LEU A 747 10.47 29.71 -20.86
C LEU A 747 11.20 29.57 -19.51
#